data_AF-A0A0V1KXP7-F1
#
_entry.id   AF-A0A0V1KXP7-F1
#
_cell.length_a   1.000
_cell.length_b   1.000
_cell.length_c   1.000
_cell.angle_alpha   90.00
_cell.angle_beta   90.00
_cell.angle_gamma   90.00
#
_symmetry.space_group_name_H-M   'P 1'
#
loop_
_entity.id
_entity.type
_entity.pdbx_description
1 polymer ?
#
loop_
_entity_poly.entity_id
_entity_poly.type
_entity_poly.pdbx_seq_one_letter_code
_entity_poly.pdbx_strand_id
1 'polypeptide(L)'
;MSSEGDHPAKTVMNRITENLRAYKFGPSTSIDASIDEDDLPMTYGFEALVSDDKGNIVNELMKKSVIGDNFEQLHAVPTKMSRRAKKLLKKKEQQGTKGAGWFHMPATEMTADRKRDLQLIQMRSIIDSKAFYRRNFQKALPKYYEIGRVVDNPIDFYSSRIPKKQRKATIADELLADNELNKGNVKEAFPKALASKKRQAKRKETSTEMSISRLVCGSLKFRFCVRSYSVPSEGEKSIKTKFGNLKDEDRIFTNLYGRHDWKLKGALSRGDWYKTKEILLKGEDWIVKEITKSGLRGRGGAGFPAGLKWSFMNKPHDGRPRYLVVNADEGEPGTCKDREIMRHDPHKLIEGCLIAGRAMGARAAYIYIRGEFYNESCILQMAIHEAYEAGLIGRNACGTGYDFDVFVHRGAGAYICGEETALLESIEGKQGKPRLKPPFPADVGLFGCPTTVTNVETVAVSPTICRRGGSWFASFGRERNHGTKLFCISGHVHTPCTVEEEMSIPLKELIERHGGGVIGGWDNLLAVIPGGSSTPVIPKQICNDVLMDFDALIEAKTGLGTAAVIVMNKQTDIVKAIARLSLFYKHESCGQCTPCREGCSWLNKMMWRFVDGNSVPEEVDMIWELSKQLEGHTICALAEAAAWPVQGLVRHFRPELEARMKKFETLRKNIQKIQEEKVLHVF
;
A
#
# COMPACT_ATOMS: atom_id res chain seq x y z
N MET A 1 33.94 -34.65 -50.54
CA MET A 1 34.77 -34.70 -49.31
C MET A 1 34.01 -33.98 -48.21
N SER A 2 33.66 -34.76 -47.21
CA SER A 2 32.93 -34.43 -45.99
C SER A 2 33.77 -33.62 -45.00
N SER A 3 33.14 -32.65 -44.33
CA SER A 3 33.50 -32.28 -42.95
C SER A 3 32.38 -31.45 -42.32
N GLU A 4 31.37 -32.13 -41.75
CA GLU A 4 30.46 -31.52 -40.77
C GLU A 4 31.17 -31.49 -39.42
N GLY A 5 31.36 -30.29 -38.86
CA GLY A 5 31.84 -30.08 -37.50
C GLY A 5 30.65 -30.00 -36.53
N ASP A 6 30.66 -30.87 -35.53
CA ASP A 6 29.55 -31.08 -34.59
C ASP A 6 29.43 -29.94 -33.56
N HIS A 7 28.21 -29.44 -33.38
CA HIS A 7 27.88 -28.36 -32.45
C HIS A 7 27.62 -28.93 -31.04
N PRO A 8 28.21 -28.39 -29.96
CA PRO A 8 28.16 -28.98 -28.61
C PRO A 8 26.74 -29.10 -27.99
N ALA A 9 25.73 -28.46 -28.58
CA ALA A 9 24.33 -28.58 -28.16
C ALA A 9 23.67 -29.90 -28.61
N LYS A 10 24.11 -30.46 -29.75
CA LYS A 10 23.64 -31.78 -30.23
C LYS A 10 24.13 -32.91 -29.33
N THR A 11 25.35 -32.81 -28.82
CA THR A 11 25.95 -33.82 -27.92
C THR A 11 25.24 -33.90 -26.57
N VAL A 12 24.77 -32.76 -26.04
CA VAL A 12 24.02 -32.71 -24.77
C VAL A 12 22.60 -33.26 -24.95
N MET A 13 21.91 -32.90 -26.04
CA MET A 13 20.58 -33.45 -26.34
C MET A 13 20.62 -34.96 -26.61
N ASN A 14 21.65 -35.45 -27.30
CA ASN A 14 21.81 -36.90 -27.51
C ASN A 14 22.05 -37.65 -26.19
N ARG A 15 22.83 -37.10 -25.25
CA ARG A 15 23.01 -37.69 -23.91
C ARG A 15 21.73 -37.73 -23.08
N ILE A 16 20.89 -36.70 -23.15
CA ILE A 16 19.59 -36.69 -22.47
C ILE A 16 18.66 -37.74 -23.09
N THR A 17 18.70 -37.88 -24.42
CA THR A 17 17.87 -38.85 -25.15
C THR A 17 18.32 -40.29 -24.94
N GLU A 18 19.62 -40.55 -24.79
CA GLU A 18 20.17 -41.86 -24.42
C GLU A 18 19.85 -42.22 -22.96
N ASN A 19 19.91 -41.27 -22.03
CA ASN A 19 19.54 -41.52 -20.63
C ASN A 19 18.04 -41.78 -20.44
N LEU A 20 17.17 -41.19 -21.27
CA LEU A 20 15.73 -41.49 -21.28
C LEU A 20 15.41 -42.86 -21.90
N ARG A 21 16.27 -43.37 -22.81
CA ARG A 21 16.14 -44.72 -23.38
C ARG A 21 16.60 -45.84 -22.45
N ALA A 22 17.31 -45.52 -21.36
CA ALA A 22 17.76 -46.49 -20.36
C ALA A 22 16.70 -46.80 -19.28
N TYR A 23 15.58 -46.06 -19.21
CA TYR A 23 14.47 -46.35 -18.31
C TYR A 23 13.46 -47.32 -18.97
N LYS A 24 13.66 -48.63 -18.77
CA LYS A 24 12.68 -49.66 -19.11
C LYS A 24 11.55 -49.67 -18.08
N PHE A 25 10.37 -49.16 -18.46
CA PHE A 25 9.12 -49.52 -17.77
C PHE A 25 8.77 -50.97 -18.12
N GLY A 26 8.68 -51.84 -17.11
CA GLY A 26 8.20 -53.22 -17.26
C GLY A 26 6.69 -53.26 -17.55
N PRO A 27 6.20 -54.30 -18.26
CA PRO A 27 4.80 -54.37 -18.69
C PRO A 27 3.92 -54.87 -17.54
N SER A 28 2.97 -54.05 -17.07
CA SER A 28 1.85 -54.57 -16.29
C SER A 28 0.72 -54.95 -17.25
N THR A 29 0.77 -56.20 -17.69
CA THR A 29 -0.28 -56.90 -18.42
C THR A 29 -1.56 -56.97 -17.61
N SER A 30 -2.65 -56.57 -18.25
CA SER A 30 -4.01 -57.00 -17.94
C SER A 30 -4.08 -58.54 -17.90
N ILE A 31 -4.56 -59.09 -16.79
CA ILE A 31 -4.94 -60.51 -16.70
C ILE A 31 -6.40 -60.53 -16.23
N ASP A 32 -7.29 -60.76 -17.19
CA ASP A 32 -8.54 -61.47 -16.96
C ASP A 32 -8.17 -62.90 -16.52
N ALA A 33 -8.64 -63.30 -15.34
CA ALA A 33 -8.61 -64.69 -14.90
C ALA A 33 -10.02 -65.08 -14.46
N SER A 34 -10.72 -65.72 -15.38
CA SER A 34 -11.87 -66.59 -15.13
C SER A 34 -11.38 -67.99 -14.81
N ILE A 35 -12.11 -68.70 -13.91
CA ILE A 35 -12.10 -70.15 -13.63
C ILE A 35 -11.03 -70.56 -12.58
N ASP A 36 -11.28 -71.31 -11.50
CA ASP A 36 -12.22 -72.43 -11.22
C ASP A 36 -12.96 -72.33 -9.86
N GLU A 37 -14.23 -72.76 -9.86
CA GLU A 37 -14.97 -73.27 -8.71
C GLU A 37 -14.49 -74.71 -8.46
N ASP A 38 -13.71 -75.02 -7.42
CA ASP A 38 -13.62 -76.40 -6.86
C ASP A 38 -12.71 -76.61 -5.62
N ASP A 39 -12.26 -75.57 -4.89
CA ASP A 39 -11.54 -75.77 -3.62
C ASP A 39 -12.31 -75.21 -2.41
N LEU A 40 -13.34 -75.96 -2.02
CA LEU A 40 -14.02 -75.87 -0.72
C LEU A 40 -13.88 -77.21 0.03
N PRO A 41 -13.25 -77.25 1.21
CA PRO A 41 -13.62 -78.22 2.23
C PRO A 41 -14.64 -77.60 3.20
N MET A 42 -15.82 -78.20 3.14
CA MET A 42 -16.97 -78.08 4.03
C MET A 42 -16.64 -78.33 5.52
N THR A 43 -17.21 -77.46 6.37
CA THR A 43 -17.87 -77.70 7.67
C THR A 43 -17.51 -78.95 8.50
N TYR A 44 -17.14 -78.75 9.77
CA TYR A 44 -17.73 -79.50 10.90
C TYR A 44 -17.85 -78.61 12.14
N GLY A 45 -19.05 -78.58 12.71
CA GLY A 45 -19.39 -77.80 13.91
C GLY A 45 -19.05 -78.50 15.23
N PHE A 46 -19.12 -77.74 16.32
CA PHE A 46 -19.14 -78.29 17.67
C PHE A 46 -19.94 -77.37 18.60
N GLU A 47 -21.25 -77.61 18.67
CA GLU A 47 -22.02 -77.38 19.90
C GLU A 47 -21.52 -78.36 20.95
N ALA A 48 -20.79 -77.88 21.95
CA ALA A 48 -20.73 -78.47 23.29
C ALA A 48 -19.76 -77.65 24.14
N LEU A 49 -20.31 -76.90 25.11
CA LEU A 49 -19.82 -76.73 26.49
C LEU A 49 -20.55 -75.53 27.11
N VAL A 50 -21.75 -75.81 27.62
CA VAL A 50 -22.36 -75.02 28.70
C VAL A 50 -22.03 -75.74 30.00
N SER A 51 -21.25 -75.11 30.87
CA SER A 51 -21.40 -75.25 32.32
C SER A 51 -20.68 -74.11 33.05
N ASP A 52 -21.50 -73.27 33.65
CA ASP A 52 -21.46 -72.72 35.00
C ASP A 52 -20.19 -72.03 35.54
N ASP A 53 -20.45 -70.85 36.11
CA ASP A 53 -19.63 -70.11 37.07
C ASP A 53 -18.40 -69.31 36.60
N LYS A 54 -18.48 -68.65 35.43
CA LYS A 54 -17.59 -67.51 35.09
C LYS A 54 -18.28 -66.27 34.51
N GLY A 55 -19.59 -66.13 34.71
CA GLY A 55 -20.39 -65.00 34.21
C GLY A 55 -19.98 -63.61 34.74
N ASN A 56 -19.19 -63.54 35.83
CA ASN A 56 -18.71 -62.26 36.38
C ASN A 56 -17.31 -61.85 35.94
N ILE A 57 -16.46 -62.76 35.45
CA ILE A 57 -15.08 -62.41 35.04
C ILE A 57 -15.05 -61.93 33.58
N VAL A 58 -15.86 -62.54 32.70
CA VAL A 58 -15.92 -62.17 31.28
C VAL A 58 -16.54 -60.78 31.08
N ASN A 59 -17.57 -60.42 31.86
CA ASN A 59 -18.22 -59.11 31.77
C ASN A 59 -17.34 -57.95 32.29
N GLU A 60 -16.45 -58.22 33.25
CA GLU A 60 -15.49 -57.23 33.73
C GLU A 60 -14.32 -57.02 32.75
N LEU A 61 -13.91 -58.08 32.05
CA LEU A 61 -12.91 -58.04 30.98
C LEU A 61 -13.44 -57.39 29.69
N MET A 62 -14.71 -57.60 29.33
CA MET A 62 -15.36 -56.97 28.17
C MET A 62 -15.62 -55.47 28.35
N LYS A 63 -15.73 -54.97 29.60
CA LYS A 63 -15.76 -53.52 29.87
C LYS A 63 -14.41 -52.83 29.75
N LYS A 64 -13.30 -53.58 29.79
CA LYS A 64 -11.92 -53.06 29.63
C LYS A 64 -11.34 -53.29 28.24
N SER A 65 -12.05 -53.98 27.34
CA SER A 65 -11.61 -54.17 25.95
C SER A 65 -12.04 -52.99 25.08
N VAL A 66 -11.20 -52.63 24.10
CA VAL A 66 -11.35 -51.44 23.21
C VAL A 66 -12.37 -51.69 22.08
N ILE A 67 -13.10 -52.81 22.11
CA ILE A 67 -14.00 -53.25 21.06
C ILE A 67 -15.42 -53.27 21.63
N GLY A 68 -16.09 -52.13 21.61
CA GLY A 68 -17.53 -52.06 21.93
C GLY A 68 -18.40 -52.54 20.76
N ASP A 69 -19.68 -52.78 21.03
CA ASP A 69 -20.70 -53.31 20.08
C ASP A 69 -20.86 -52.50 18.77
N ASN A 70 -20.26 -51.32 18.69
CA ASN A 70 -20.25 -50.46 17.50
C ASN A 70 -18.98 -50.58 16.64
N PHE A 71 -18.01 -51.43 17.00
CA PHE A 71 -16.78 -51.59 16.23
C PHE A 71 -17.03 -52.18 14.84
N GLU A 72 -17.97 -53.12 14.72
CA GLU A 72 -18.36 -53.72 13.44
C GLU A 72 -19.13 -52.76 12.52
N GLN A 73 -19.81 -51.74 13.08
CA GLN A 73 -20.46 -50.68 12.28
C GLN A 73 -19.49 -49.62 11.77
N LEU A 74 -18.36 -49.38 12.46
CA LEU A 74 -17.37 -48.38 12.08
C LEU A 74 -16.51 -48.79 10.88
N HIS A 75 -16.39 -50.09 10.60
CA HIS A 75 -15.57 -50.63 9.50
C HIS A 75 -16.36 -51.40 8.43
N ALA A 76 -17.69 -51.32 8.43
CA ALA A 76 -18.50 -51.87 7.36
C ALA A 76 -18.31 -51.07 6.05
N VAL A 77 -17.88 -51.75 4.98
CA VAL A 77 -17.82 -51.16 3.63
C VAL A 77 -19.25 -50.77 3.22
N PRO A 78 -19.53 -49.48 2.91
CA PRO A 78 -20.88 -49.05 2.62
C PRO A 78 -21.38 -49.72 1.34
N THR A 79 -22.55 -50.37 1.42
CA THR A 79 -23.24 -50.97 0.28
C THR A 79 -23.48 -49.90 -0.80
N LYS A 80 -23.14 -50.19 -2.06
CA LYS A 80 -23.31 -49.25 -3.19
C LYS A 80 -24.78 -48.83 -3.31
N MET A 81 -25.10 -47.62 -2.86
CA MET A 81 -26.43 -47.04 -3.00
C MET A 81 -26.84 -46.96 -4.48
N SER A 82 -28.11 -47.29 -4.77
CA SER A 82 -28.66 -47.21 -6.13
C SER A 82 -28.55 -45.79 -6.71
N ARG A 83 -28.38 -45.67 -8.03
CA ARG A 83 -28.29 -44.36 -8.72
C ARG A 83 -29.47 -43.45 -8.40
N ARG A 84 -30.66 -44.02 -8.18
CA ARG A 84 -31.88 -43.27 -7.81
C ARG A 84 -31.82 -42.72 -6.39
N ALA A 85 -31.33 -43.52 -5.43
CA ALA A 85 -31.17 -43.09 -4.04
C ALA A 85 -30.11 -41.97 -3.91
N LYS A 86 -28.97 -42.09 -4.63
CA LYS A 86 -27.94 -41.02 -4.69
C LYS A 86 -28.49 -39.72 -5.27
N LYS A 87 -29.35 -39.78 -6.30
CA LYS A 87 -29.98 -38.60 -6.90
C LYS A 87 -30.96 -37.92 -5.93
N LEU A 88 -31.68 -38.71 -5.12
CA LEU A 88 -32.61 -38.22 -4.10
C LEU A 88 -31.88 -37.56 -2.91
N LEU A 89 -30.78 -38.15 -2.46
CA LEU A 89 -29.90 -37.55 -1.43
C LEU A 89 -29.29 -36.24 -1.90
N LYS A 90 -28.72 -36.21 -3.10
CA LYS A 90 -28.17 -34.99 -3.70
C LYS A 90 -29.25 -33.90 -3.89
N LYS A 91 -30.50 -34.30 -4.19
CA LYS A 91 -31.63 -33.37 -4.26
C LYS A 91 -32.04 -32.83 -2.89
N LYS A 92 -31.98 -33.64 -1.83
CA LYS A 92 -32.21 -33.19 -0.44
C LYS A 92 -31.10 -32.24 0.04
N GLU A 93 -29.83 -32.55 -0.24
CA GLU A 93 -28.68 -31.67 0.07
C GLU A 93 -28.76 -30.33 -0.69
N GLN A 94 -29.22 -30.36 -1.94
CA GLN A 94 -29.45 -29.14 -2.72
C GLN A 94 -30.63 -28.30 -2.23
N GLN A 95 -31.62 -28.90 -1.54
CA GLN A 95 -32.75 -28.15 -0.99
C GLN A 95 -32.36 -27.32 0.24
N GLY A 96 -31.35 -27.74 1.00
CA GLY A 96 -30.82 -26.98 2.15
C GLY A 96 -29.79 -25.91 1.79
N THR A 97 -29.30 -25.88 0.55
CA THR A 97 -28.23 -24.98 0.11
C THR A 97 -28.72 -24.00 -0.95
N LYS A 98 -28.07 -22.84 -1.07
CA LYS A 98 -28.40 -21.77 -2.04
C LYS A 98 -27.99 -22.12 -3.48
N GLY A 99 -27.55 -23.36 -3.73
CA GLY A 99 -27.10 -23.86 -5.03
C GLY A 99 -25.64 -23.52 -5.36
N ALA A 100 -25.15 -24.03 -6.49
CA ALA A 100 -23.74 -23.92 -6.89
C ALA A 100 -23.30 -22.48 -7.22
N GLY A 101 -24.22 -21.65 -7.74
CA GLY A 101 -23.94 -20.23 -8.02
C GLY A 101 -23.73 -19.37 -6.77
N TRP A 102 -24.03 -19.90 -5.59
CA TRP A 102 -23.82 -19.27 -4.28
C TRP A 102 -22.97 -20.18 -3.37
N PHE A 103 -22.01 -20.92 -3.97
CA PHE A 103 -21.04 -21.78 -3.27
C PHE A 103 -21.67 -22.79 -2.29
N HIS A 104 -22.90 -23.25 -2.56
CA HIS A 104 -23.63 -24.18 -1.67
C HIS A 104 -23.80 -23.69 -0.23
N MET A 105 -23.82 -22.38 0.00
CA MET A 105 -24.04 -21.82 1.34
C MET A 105 -25.43 -22.22 1.89
N PRO A 106 -25.57 -22.39 3.22
CA PRO A 106 -26.84 -22.77 3.84
C PRO A 106 -27.91 -21.71 3.62
N ALA A 107 -29.14 -22.13 3.30
CA ALA A 107 -30.25 -21.21 3.09
C ALA A 107 -30.60 -20.46 4.38
N THR A 108 -30.69 -19.14 4.30
CA THR A 108 -30.98 -18.27 5.44
C THR A 108 -32.49 -18.28 5.76
N GLU A 109 -32.86 -18.51 7.03
CA GLU A 109 -34.27 -18.52 7.44
C GLU A 109 -34.93 -17.13 7.39
N MET A 110 -36.18 -17.09 6.93
CA MET A 110 -37.01 -15.88 6.81
C MET A 110 -37.74 -15.57 8.13
N THR A 111 -37.04 -14.99 9.09
CA THR A 111 -37.67 -14.47 10.32
C THR A 111 -38.50 -13.21 10.04
N ALA A 112 -39.47 -12.90 10.92
CA ALA A 112 -40.34 -11.73 10.78
C ALA A 112 -39.57 -10.39 10.68
N ASP A 113 -38.44 -10.29 11.39
CA ASP A 113 -37.58 -9.10 11.41
C ASP A 113 -36.85 -8.92 10.09
N ARG A 114 -36.27 -10.00 9.53
CA ARG A 114 -35.62 -9.96 8.22
C ARG A 114 -36.60 -9.62 7.09
N LYS A 115 -37.85 -10.06 7.23
CA LYS A 115 -38.93 -9.71 6.29
C LYS A 115 -39.21 -8.21 6.30
N ARG A 116 -39.16 -7.56 7.47
CA ARG A 116 -39.28 -6.10 7.62
C ARG A 116 -38.08 -5.36 7.01
N ASP A 117 -36.86 -5.81 7.30
CA ASP A 117 -35.64 -5.20 6.76
C ASP A 117 -35.60 -5.27 5.22
N LEU A 118 -35.96 -6.41 4.61
CA LEU A 118 -36.02 -6.54 3.15
C LEU A 118 -37.11 -5.66 2.51
N GLN A 119 -38.26 -5.49 3.17
CA GLN A 119 -39.30 -4.57 2.71
C GLN A 119 -38.83 -3.11 2.77
N LEU A 120 -38.04 -2.77 3.78
CA LEU A 120 -37.46 -1.44 3.95
C LEU A 120 -36.44 -1.14 2.84
N ILE A 121 -35.58 -2.11 2.50
CA ILE A 121 -34.66 -2.02 1.35
C ILE A 121 -35.40 -1.86 0.02
N GLN A 122 -36.54 -2.51 -0.18
CA GLN A 122 -37.37 -2.29 -1.38
C GLN A 122 -37.94 -0.87 -1.45
N MET A 123 -38.12 -0.19 -0.30
CA MET A 123 -38.64 1.18 -0.21
C MET A 123 -37.53 2.24 -0.10
N ARG A 124 -36.26 1.88 -0.30
CA ARG A 124 -35.11 2.81 -0.18
C ARG A 124 -35.23 4.08 -1.01
N SER A 125 -35.85 4.02 -2.20
CA SER A 125 -36.06 5.20 -3.06
C SER A 125 -37.06 6.21 -2.50
N ILE A 126 -37.88 5.79 -1.53
CA ILE A 126 -38.84 6.65 -0.83
C ILE A 126 -38.17 7.24 0.43
N ILE A 127 -37.29 6.47 1.07
CA ILE A 127 -36.58 6.85 2.29
C ILE A 127 -35.48 7.87 1.99
N ASP A 128 -34.71 7.64 0.91
CA ASP A 128 -33.73 8.58 0.40
C ASP A 128 -34.09 8.92 -1.05
N SER A 129 -34.79 10.04 -1.21
CA SER A 129 -35.21 10.54 -2.52
C SER A 129 -34.10 11.25 -3.29
N LYS A 130 -32.95 11.51 -2.67
CA LYS A 130 -31.81 12.22 -3.29
C LYS A 130 -30.82 11.25 -3.94
N ALA A 131 -30.74 10.00 -3.47
CA ALA A 131 -29.91 8.96 -4.08
C ALA A 131 -30.59 8.26 -5.28
N PHE A 132 -29.84 8.04 -6.36
CA PHE A 132 -30.33 7.34 -7.54
C PHE A 132 -30.22 5.81 -7.37
N TYR A 133 -31.32 5.17 -6.98
CA TYR A 133 -31.37 3.70 -6.90
C TYR A 133 -31.84 3.06 -8.20
N ARG A 134 -31.19 1.95 -8.60
CA ARG A 134 -31.72 1.08 -9.67
C ARG A 134 -33.13 0.61 -9.30
N ARG A 135 -34.09 0.77 -10.23
CA ARG A 135 -35.48 0.33 -10.07
C ARG A 135 -35.50 -1.20 -9.91
N ASN A 136 -35.94 -1.67 -8.75
CA ASN A 136 -36.20 -3.09 -8.55
C ASN A 136 -37.57 -3.42 -9.17
N PHE A 137 -37.58 -4.21 -10.25
CA PHE A 137 -38.81 -4.56 -10.98
C PHE A 137 -39.63 -5.69 -10.32
N GLN A 138 -39.15 -6.32 -9.25
CA GLN A 138 -39.81 -7.46 -8.61
C GLN A 138 -40.61 -7.04 -7.35
N LYS A 139 -41.90 -7.37 -7.34
CA LYS A 139 -42.80 -7.17 -6.17
C LYS A 139 -42.60 -8.21 -5.06
N ALA A 140 -42.05 -9.37 -5.38
CA ALA A 140 -41.80 -10.44 -4.41
C ALA A 140 -40.47 -10.21 -3.66
N LEU A 141 -40.42 -10.63 -2.39
CA LEU A 141 -39.17 -10.63 -1.63
C LEU A 141 -38.21 -11.70 -2.16
N PRO A 142 -36.90 -11.44 -2.20
CA PRO A 142 -35.93 -12.40 -2.70
C PRO A 142 -35.93 -13.67 -1.84
N LYS A 143 -35.99 -14.85 -2.50
CA LYS A 143 -36.01 -16.16 -1.83
C LYS A 143 -34.67 -16.49 -1.15
N TYR A 144 -33.57 -16.00 -1.71
CA TYR A 144 -32.22 -16.15 -1.18
C TYR A 144 -31.58 -14.76 -1.07
N TYR A 145 -31.02 -14.44 0.08
CA TYR A 145 -30.32 -13.18 0.35
C TYR A 145 -29.25 -13.42 1.42
N GLU A 146 -28.27 -12.53 1.46
CA GLU A 146 -27.30 -12.41 2.55
C GLU A 146 -27.16 -10.96 2.92
N ILE A 147 -27.05 -10.71 4.22
CA ILE A 147 -26.78 -9.39 4.77
C ILE A 147 -25.41 -9.52 5.41
N GLY A 148 -24.41 -9.00 4.72
CA GLY A 148 -23.03 -8.91 5.20
C GLY A 148 -22.65 -7.45 5.39
N ARG A 149 -21.62 -7.20 6.20
CA ARG A 149 -20.98 -5.89 6.26
C ARG A 149 -19.91 -5.85 5.20
N VAL A 150 -20.04 -4.96 4.22
CA VAL A 150 -18.93 -4.65 3.33
C VAL A 150 -17.93 -3.83 4.15
N VAL A 151 -16.69 -4.31 4.24
CA VAL A 151 -15.59 -3.58 4.86
C VAL A 151 -14.73 -3.10 3.71
N ASP A 152 -14.97 -1.88 3.26
CA ASP A 152 -14.30 -1.34 2.07
C ASP A 152 -12.81 -1.04 2.31
N ASN A 153 -12.34 -1.01 3.58
CA ASN A 153 -10.92 -0.81 3.94
C ASN A 153 -10.62 -1.26 5.40
N PRO A 154 -9.47 -1.88 5.72
CA PRO A 154 -9.05 -2.15 7.12
C PRO A 154 -8.93 -0.89 8.00
N ILE A 155 -8.79 0.30 7.41
CA ILE A 155 -8.74 1.58 8.13
C ILE A 155 -10.12 1.99 8.67
N ASP A 156 -11.21 1.67 7.95
CA ASP A 156 -12.59 1.85 8.41
C ASP A 156 -12.98 0.89 9.55
N PHE A 157 -12.10 -0.05 9.88
CA PHE A 157 -12.26 -0.88 11.07
C PHE A 157 -12.13 -0.06 12.37
N TYR A 158 -11.39 1.07 12.33
CA TYR A 158 -11.01 1.85 13.52
C TYR A 158 -11.65 3.25 13.62
N SER A 159 -11.93 3.94 12.50
CA SER A 159 -12.39 5.34 12.52
C SER A 159 -13.92 5.52 12.51
N SER A 160 -14.65 4.63 11.84
CA SER A 160 -16.09 4.76 11.54
C SER A 160 -16.97 3.76 12.31
N ARG A 161 -16.45 3.16 13.39
CA ARG A 161 -17.13 2.08 14.11
C ARG A 161 -18.08 2.62 15.19
N ILE A 162 -19.38 2.42 14.98
CA ILE A 162 -20.38 2.52 16.06
C ILE A 162 -19.99 1.52 17.18
N PRO A 163 -19.74 1.98 18.43
CA PRO A 163 -19.41 1.14 19.59
C PRO A 163 -20.43 0.02 19.77
N LYS A 164 -20.03 -1.15 20.31
CA LYS A 164 -20.95 -2.28 20.55
C LYS A 164 -22.23 -1.88 21.30
N LYS A 165 -22.14 -0.91 22.22
CA LYS A 165 -23.27 -0.37 23.00
C LYS A 165 -24.27 0.45 22.17
N GLN A 166 -23.85 1.01 21.04
CA GLN A 166 -24.68 1.88 20.19
C GLN A 166 -25.28 1.14 18.99
N ARG A 167 -24.93 -0.14 18.78
CA ARG A 167 -25.46 -0.98 17.70
C ARG A 167 -26.85 -1.48 18.02
N LYS A 168 -27.74 -1.46 17.03
CA LYS A 168 -29.06 -2.08 17.13
C LYS A 168 -29.08 -3.41 16.37
N ALA A 169 -30.05 -4.26 16.69
CA ALA A 169 -30.11 -5.64 16.19
C ALA A 169 -30.65 -5.73 14.74
N THR A 170 -31.42 -4.72 14.31
CA THR A 170 -32.04 -4.67 12.98
C THR A 170 -31.73 -3.35 12.28
N ILE A 171 -31.77 -3.36 10.94
CA ILE A 171 -31.55 -2.16 10.12
C ILE A 171 -32.66 -1.14 10.38
N ALA A 172 -33.89 -1.62 10.58
CA ALA A 172 -35.03 -0.79 10.95
C ALA A 172 -34.81 -0.01 12.26
N ASP A 173 -34.25 -0.65 13.29
CA ASP A 173 -34.00 0.00 14.58
C ASP A 173 -32.86 1.03 14.51
N GLU A 174 -31.87 0.80 13.65
CA GLU A 174 -30.75 1.71 13.43
C GLU A 174 -31.21 2.99 12.70
N LEU A 175 -32.07 2.84 11.68
CA LEU A 175 -32.68 3.96 10.96
C LEU A 175 -33.64 4.79 11.82
N LEU A 176 -34.36 4.16 12.75
CA LEU A 176 -35.28 4.87 13.66
C LEU A 176 -34.52 5.64 14.76
N ALA A 177 -33.31 5.21 15.11
CA ALA A 177 -32.46 5.83 16.11
C ALA A 177 -31.64 7.02 15.58
N ASP A 178 -31.60 7.21 14.26
CA ASP A 178 -30.83 8.30 13.64
C ASP A 178 -31.55 9.65 13.76
N ASN A 179 -30.91 10.61 14.42
CA ASN A 179 -31.46 11.92 14.73
C ASN A 179 -31.53 12.85 13.50
N GLU A 180 -30.69 12.62 12.47
CA GLU A 180 -30.73 13.42 11.24
C GLU A 180 -31.92 13.05 10.33
N LEU A 181 -32.25 11.76 10.24
CA LEU A 181 -33.46 11.28 9.55
C LEU A 181 -34.75 11.69 10.28
N ASN A 182 -34.71 11.81 11.62
CA ASN A 182 -35.84 12.32 12.41
C ASN A 182 -36.13 13.82 12.20
N LYS A 183 -35.15 14.62 11.73
CA LYS A 183 -35.35 16.05 11.41
C LYS A 183 -36.07 16.27 10.08
N GLY A 184 -36.03 15.30 9.17
CA GLY A 184 -36.56 15.43 7.81
C GLY A 184 -37.86 14.66 7.59
N ASN A 185 -38.99 15.02 8.20
CA ASN A 185 -40.35 14.57 7.84
C ASN A 185 -40.59 13.04 7.60
N VAL A 186 -39.69 12.13 8.02
CA VAL A 186 -39.82 10.69 7.78
C VAL A 186 -41.00 10.09 8.58
N LYS A 187 -41.28 10.64 9.78
CA LYS A 187 -42.46 10.28 10.59
C LYS A 187 -43.80 10.55 9.89
N GLU A 188 -43.86 11.52 8.98
CA GLU A 188 -45.07 11.77 8.16
C GLU A 188 -45.06 11.04 6.81
N ALA A 189 -43.89 10.89 6.20
CA ALA A 189 -43.74 10.28 4.87
C ALA A 189 -44.06 8.78 4.88
N PHE A 190 -43.70 8.07 5.96
CA PHE A 190 -43.88 6.62 6.06
C PHE A 190 -45.37 6.19 6.15
N PRO A 191 -46.22 6.79 7.01
CA PRO A 191 -47.66 6.55 6.98
C PRO A 191 -48.32 7.01 5.67
N LYS A 192 -47.88 8.13 5.08
CA LYS A 192 -48.42 8.66 3.80
C LYS A 192 -48.13 7.72 2.63
N ALA A 193 -46.95 7.08 2.59
CA ALA A 193 -46.58 6.10 1.55
C ALA A 193 -47.30 4.75 1.70
N LEU A 194 -47.54 4.29 2.94
CA LEU A 194 -48.38 3.13 3.23
C LEU A 194 -49.85 3.40 2.89
N ALA A 195 -50.35 4.60 3.20
CA ALA A 195 -51.69 5.05 2.85
C ALA A 195 -51.88 5.23 1.33
N SER A 196 -50.86 5.69 0.59
CA SER A 196 -50.91 5.83 -0.87
C SER A 196 -50.91 4.48 -1.59
N LYS A 197 -50.16 3.49 -1.10
CA LYS A 197 -50.24 2.09 -1.58
C LYS A 197 -51.59 1.44 -1.26
N LYS A 198 -52.14 1.65 -0.06
CA LYS A 198 -53.51 1.20 0.27
C LYS A 198 -54.57 1.92 -0.58
N ARG A 199 -54.39 3.21 -0.88
CA ARG A 199 -55.26 3.99 -1.78
C ARG A 199 -55.14 3.53 -3.24
N GLN A 200 -53.96 3.13 -3.71
CA GLN A 200 -53.78 2.54 -5.05
C GLN A 200 -54.40 1.14 -5.17
N ALA A 201 -54.42 0.37 -4.08
CA ALA A 201 -55.15 -0.89 -4.01
C ALA A 201 -56.67 -0.66 -4.04
N LYS A 202 -57.19 0.30 -3.26
CA LYS A 202 -58.62 0.68 -3.25
C LYS A 202 -59.10 1.39 -4.53
N ARG A 203 -58.24 2.16 -5.21
CA ARG A 203 -58.55 2.85 -6.47
C ARG A 203 -58.75 1.94 -7.68
N LYS A 204 -58.45 0.63 -7.55
CA LYS A 204 -58.82 -0.37 -8.57
C LYS A 204 -60.22 -0.94 -8.41
N GLU A 205 -60.94 -0.61 -7.32
CA GLU A 205 -62.26 -1.18 -7.01
C GLU A 205 -63.39 -0.15 -6.98
N THR A 206 -63.13 1.14 -7.20
CA THR A 206 -64.18 2.17 -7.17
C THR A 206 -63.93 3.23 -8.25
N SER A 207 -64.45 2.95 -9.44
CA SER A 207 -64.64 3.91 -10.52
C SER A 207 -66.13 4.13 -10.74
N THR A 208 -66.73 5.02 -9.94
CA THR A 208 -68.01 5.63 -10.24
C THR A 208 -68.08 7.00 -9.55
N GLU A 209 -68.45 8.00 -10.36
CA GLU A 209 -68.94 9.35 -9.99
C GLU A 209 -67.96 10.48 -9.59
N MET A 210 -67.78 11.37 -10.57
CA MET A 210 -68.02 12.83 -10.55
C MET A 210 -67.41 13.78 -9.47
N SER A 211 -66.51 14.64 -9.98
CA SER A 211 -66.64 16.12 -10.02
C SER A 211 -66.28 17.03 -8.80
N ILE A 212 -65.66 18.18 -9.13
CA ILE A 212 -65.72 19.53 -8.50
C ILE A 212 -64.73 19.92 -7.36
N SER A 213 -63.76 20.77 -7.74
CA SER A 213 -63.40 22.11 -7.20
C SER A 213 -62.53 22.37 -5.94
N ARG A 214 -61.48 23.18 -6.20
CA ARG A 214 -61.07 24.49 -5.59
C ARG A 214 -60.44 24.64 -4.17
N LEU A 215 -59.43 25.55 -4.16
CA LEU A 215 -58.96 26.52 -3.13
C LEU A 215 -58.25 25.98 -1.86
N VAL A 216 -57.36 26.68 -1.13
CA VAL A 216 -56.42 27.83 -1.26
C VAL A 216 -55.75 28.00 0.13
N CYS A 217 -54.53 28.59 0.16
CA CYS A 217 -53.83 29.28 1.26
C CYS A 217 -53.53 28.62 2.63
N GLY A 218 -52.40 29.06 3.21
CA GLY A 218 -52.29 29.20 4.67
C GLY A 218 -50.88 29.14 5.23
N SER A 219 -50.17 30.27 5.16
CA SER A 219 -49.06 30.76 6.00
C SER A 219 -48.98 30.24 7.45
N LEU A 220 -47.75 30.10 8.01
CA LEU A 220 -47.23 30.98 9.09
C LEU A 220 -45.76 30.66 9.47
N LYS A 221 -45.01 31.71 9.78
CA LYS A 221 -43.62 31.74 10.29
C LYS A 221 -43.53 31.31 11.76
N PHE A 222 -42.40 30.75 12.19
CA PHE A 222 -41.86 31.01 13.53
C PHE A 222 -40.33 31.02 13.56
N ARG A 223 -39.81 31.95 14.37
CA ARG A 223 -38.41 32.35 14.57
C ARG A 223 -37.86 31.58 15.79
N PHE A 224 -36.61 31.12 15.75
CA PHE A 224 -35.93 30.58 16.94
C PHE A 224 -34.61 31.31 17.21
N CYS A 225 -34.45 31.69 18.48
CA CYS A 225 -33.27 32.29 19.11
C CYS A 225 -32.23 31.19 19.40
N VAL A 226 -30.96 31.45 19.08
CA VAL A 226 -29.84 30.53 19.32
C VAL A 226 -29.11 30.93 20.60
N ARG A 227 -28.98 29.99 21.54
CA ARG A 227 -28.09 30.10 22.70
C ARG A 227 -26.87 29.21 22.42
N SER A 228 -25.70 29.83 22.29
CA SER A 228 -24.40 29.17 22.11
C SER A 228 -23.86 28.65 23.44
N TYR A 229 -23.31 27.44 23.44
CA TYR A 229 -22.47 26.91 24.52
C TYR A 229 -21.02 26.87 24.02
N SER A 230 -20.15 27.58 24.73
CA SER A 230 -18.70 27.64 24.55
C SER A 230 -18.02 26.44 25.22
N VAL A 231 -17.12 25.79 24.49
CA VAL A 231 -16.20 24.76 24.99
C VAL A 231 -14.96 25.45 25.60
N PRO A 232 -14.36 24.95 26.70
CA PRO A 232 -13.23 25.62 27.34
C PRO A 232 -11.96 25.53 26.49
N SER A 233 -11.26 26.64 26.35
CA SER A 233 -9.96 26.75 25.66
C SER A 233 -8.82 26.26 26.57
N GLU A 234 -8.15 25.18 26.17
CA GLU A 234 -6.77 24.94 26.62
C GLU A 234 -5.87 26.04 26.06
N GLY A 235 -4.98 26.56 26.90
CA GLY A 235 -4.21 27.78 26.63
C GLY A 235 -3.51 27.79 25.27
N GLU A 236 -3.66 28.91 24.55
CA GLU A 236 -2.97 29.19 23.30
C GLU A 236 -1.46 29.10 23.50
N LYS A 237 -0.86 27.97 23.11
CA LYS A 237 0.58 27.92 22.87
C LYS A 237 0.86 28.88 21.72
N SER A 238 1.77 29.83 21.90
CA SER A 238 2.21 30.74 20.84
C SER A 238 2.67 29.93 19.62
N ILE A 239 1.87 29.92 18.55
CA ILE A 239 2.17 29.15 17.35
C ILE A 239 3.27 29.90 16.59
N LYS A 240 4.45 29.28 16.45
CA LYS A 240 5.49 29.82 15.56
C LYS A 240 4.92 29.92 14.14
N THR A 241 5.03 31.10 13.53
CA THR A 241 4.52 31.37 12.18
C THR A 241 5.62 31.47 11.13
N LYS A 242 6.89 31.59 11.55
CA LYS A 242 8.07 31.60 10.69
C LYS A 242 8.94 30.39 10.99
N PHE A 243 9.37 29.70 9.94
CA PHE A 243 10.20 28.50 9.97
C PHE A 243 11.36 28.67 9.00
N GLY A 244 12.46 27.96 9.25
CA GLY A 244 13.72 28.08 8.53
C GLY A 244 14.79 28.81 9.35
N ASN A 245 15.99 28.93 8.78
CA ASN A 245 17.17 29.51 9.42
C ASN A 245 17.70 28.61 10.55
N LEU A 246 17.78 27.31 10.28
CA LEU A 246 18.38 26.31 11.15
C LEU A 246 19.84 26.68 11.42
N LYS A 247 20.16 26.82 12.70
CA LYS A 247 21.53 27.06 13.14
C LYS A 247 22.41 25.85 12.89
N ASP A 248 23.70 26.07 12.67
CA ASP A 248 24.64 24.97 12.42
C ASP A 248 24.76 24.01 13.61
N GLU A 249 24.59 24.49 14.85
CA GLU A 249 24.53 23.66 16.06
C GLU A 249 23.30 22.75 16.13
N ASP A 250 22.23 23.08 15.40
CA ASP A 250 20.98 22.30 15.34
C ASP A 250 20.95 21.30 14.18
N ARG A 251 21.94 21.34 13.28
CA ARG A 251 22.10 20.36 12.19
C ARG A 251 22.48 19.00 12.76
N ILE A 252 21.83 17.95 12.28
CA ILE A 252 22.13 16.57 12.66
C ILE A 252 23.29 16.02 11.81
N PHE A 253 23.32 16.39 10.52
CA PHE A 253 24.30 15.93 9.54
C PHE A 253 25.44 16.96 9.41
N THR A 254 26.31 16.99 10.40
CA THR A 254 27.35 18.02 10.54
C THR A 254 28.50 17.91 9.53
N ASN A 255 28.79 16.71 9.00
CA ASN A 255 29.79 16.52 7.94
C ASN A 255 29.16 16.23 6.58
N LEU A 256 27.95 16.74 6.31
CA LEU A 256 27.21 16.49 5.07
C LEU A 256 28.03 16.75 3.79
N TYR A 257 29.00 17.68 3.84
CA TYR A 257 29.83 18.08 2.71
C TYR A 257 31.21 17.41 2.65
N GLY A 258 31.52 16.47 3.54
CA GLY A 258 32.80 15.75 3.55
C GLY A 258 34.01 16.64 3.84
N ARG A 259 33.82 17.73 4.59
CA ARG A 259 34.88 18.68 4.95
C ARG A 259 35.76 18.18 6.10
N HIS A 260 35.20 17.32 6.95
CA HIS A 260 35.87 16.68 8.07
C HIS A 260 36.06 15.18 7.78
N ASP A 261 36.87 14.52 8.60
CA ASP A 261 37.11 13.08 8.49
C ASP A 261 35.83 12.27 8.70
N TRP A 262 35.49 11.41 7.75
CA TRP A 262 34.30 10.56 7.80
C TRP A 262 34.52 9.27 8.62
N LYS A 263 35.78 8.93 8.94
CA LYS A 263 36.15 7.75 9.74
C LYS A 263 35.78 7.88 11.21
N LEU A 264 35.99 6.81 11.97
CA LEU A 264 35.57 6.71 13.37
C LEU A 264 36.13 7.83 14.26
N LYS A 265 37.40 8.20 14.10
CA LYS A 265 38.02 9.29 14.88
C LYS A 265 37.30 10.62 14.65
N GLY A 266 37.02 10.95 13.39
CA GLY A 266 36.24 12.13 13.03
C GLY A 266 34.81 12.05 13.58
N ALA A 267 34.14 10.91 13.44
CA ALA A 267 32.78 10.71 13.92
C ALA A 267 32.66 10.91 15.45
N LEU A 268 33.59 10.34 16.23
CA LEU A 268 33.67 10.52 17.69
C LEU A 268 33.83 12.00 18.07
N SER A 269 34.66 12.75 17.34
CA SER A 269 34.85 14.19 17.59
C SER A 269 33.58 15.02 17.36
N ARG A 270 32.64 14.53 16.53
CA ARG A 270 31.34 15.17 16.26
C ARG A 270 30.22 14.69 17.17
N GLY A 271 30.51 13.78 18.10
CA GLY A 271 29.54 13.23 19.05
C GLY A 271 28.74 12.03 18.56
N ASP A 272 29.15 11.39 17.46
CA ASP A 272 28.66 10.06 17.11
C ASP A 272 29.25 9.02 18.07
N TRP A 273 28.51 7.93 18.31
CA TRP A 273 28.84 6.91 19.32
C TRP A 273 28.91 7.41 20.78
N TYR A 274 28.47 8.64 21.04
CA TYR A 274 28.42 9.19 22.39
C TYR A 274 27.24 8.61 23.17
N LYS A 275 27.54 7.99 24.32
CA LYS A 275 26.54 7.40 25.23
C LYS A 275 25.59 6.39 24.58
N THR A 276 26.02 5.73 23.51
CA THR A 276 25.23 4.71 22.81
C THR A 276 24.93 3.55 23.74
N LYS A 277 25.91 3.13 24.55
CA LYS A 277 25.75 2.08 25.57
C LYS A 277 24.57 2.36 26.50
N GLU A 278 24.49 3.57 27.05
CA GLU A 278 23.43 3.99 27.96
C GLU A 278 22.08 4.06 27.26
N ILE A 279 22.03 4.51 26.00
CA ILE A 279 20.80 4.49 25.20
C ILE A 279 20.28 3.05 25.04
N LEU A 280 21.16 2.10 24.72
CA LEU A 280 20.78 0.70 24.52
C LEU A 280 20.30 0.03 25.80
N LEU A 281 20.87 0.39 26.95
CA LEU A 281 20.50 -0.12 28.27
C LEU A 281 19.17 0.44 28.80
N LYS A 282 18.70 1.58 28.30
CA LYS A 282 17.36 2.11 28.63
C LYS A 282 16.21 1.25 28.06
N GLY A 283 16.51 0.34 27.13
CA GLY A 283 15.57 -0.64 26.61
C GLY A 283 14.75 -0.15 25.42
N GLU A 284 14.09 -1.11 24.77
CA GLU A 284 13.39 -0.96 23.49
C GLU A 284 12.24 0.04 23.58
N ASP A 285 11.42 -0.10 24.63
CA ASP A 285 10.25 0.75 24.88
C ASP A 285 10.62 2.22 25.06
N TRP A 286 11.76 2.50 25.71
CA TRP A 286 12.21 3.87 25.90
C TRP A 286 12.59 4.50 24.55
N ILE A 287 13.33 3.78 23.71
CA ILE A 287 13.74 4.26 22.39
C ILE A 287 12.52 4.50 21.51
N VAL A 288 11.58 3.55 21.43
CA VAL A 288 10.35 3.70 20.63
C VAL A 288 9.51 4.89 21.13
N LYS A 289 9.40 5.08 22.45
CA LYS A 289 8.68 6.24 23.04
C LYS A 289 9.35 7.55 22.71
N GLU A 290 10.68 7.64 22.78
CA GLU A 290 11.41 8.88 22.50
C GLU A 290 11.31 9.27 21.02
N ILE A 291 11.39 8.29 20.12
CA ILE A 291 11.18 8.50 18.67
C ILE A 291 9.73 8.88 18.38
N THR A 292 8.75 8.26 19.05
CA THR A 292 7.34 8.64 18.91
C THR A 292 7.10 10.07 19.42
N LYS A 293 7.69 10.43 20.58
CA LYS A 293 7.64 11.77 21.16
C LYS A 293 8.27 12.83 20.25
N SER A 294 9.29 12.47 19.48
CA SER A 294 9.92 13.36 18.51
C SER A 294 9.02 13.76 17.35
N GLY A 295 7.94 13.02 17.10
CA GLY A 295 7.08 13.24 15.95
C GLY A 295 7.75 12.94 14.60
N LEU A 296 8.86 12.19 14.59
CA LEU A 296 9.58 11.84 13.37
C LEU A 296 8.67 11.07 12.40
N ARG A 297 8.59 11.59 11.17
CA ARG A 297 7.93 10.95 10.02
C ARG A 297 8.97 10.38 9.06
N GLY A 298 8.63 9.27 8.41
CA GLY A 298 9.51 8.55 7.51
C GLY A 298 10.05 9.44 6.38
N ARG A 299 11.37 9.49 6.26
CA ARG A 299 12.11 10.37 5.35
C ARG A 299 12.32 9.81 3.93
N GLY A 300 11.64 8.71 3.60
CA GLY A 300 11.75 8.03 2.30
C GLY A 300 10.69 8.45 1.26
N GLY A 301 9.64 9.18 1.65
CA GLY A 301 8.59 9.62 0.71
C GLY A 301 7.17 9.56 1.28
N ALA A 302 6.82 8.42 1.86
CA ALA A 302 5.47 8.16 2.36
C ALA A 302 5.09 8.95 3.63
N GLY A 303 6.07 9.51 4.36
CA GLY A 303 5.80 10.31 5.56
C GLY A 303 5.12 9.56 6.70
N PHE A 304 5.21 8.23 6.75
CA PHE A 304 4.60 7.42 7.82
C PHE A 304 5.30 7.66 9.18
N PRO A 305 4.59 7.81 10.31
CA PRO A 305 5.23 8.05 11.61
C PRO A 305 6.23 6.94 12.00
N ALA A 306 7.50 7.29 12.18
CA ALA A 306 8.58 6.32 12.33
C ALA A 306 8.48 5.52 13.63
N GLY A 307 8.19 6.19 14.76
CA GLY A 307 8.02 5.51 16.05
C GLY A 307 6.86 4.50 16.05
N LEU A 308 5.73 4.86 15.41
CA LEU A 308 4.62 3.92 15.22
C LEU A 308 5.04 2.73 14.35
N LYS A 309 5.80 2.98 13.27
CA LYS A 309 6.30 1.91 12.40
C LYS A 309 7.15 0.91 13.17
N TRP A 310 8.05 1.40 14.02
CA TRP A 310 8.96 0.57 14.81
C TRP A 310 8.19 -0.22 15.88
N SER A 311 7.14 0.38 16.44
CA SER A 311 6.29 -0.30 17.44
C SER A 311 5.60 -1.56 16.91
N PHE A 312 5.41 -1.70 15.58
CA PHE A 312 4.83 -2.92 14.98
C PHE A 312 5.69 -4.16 15.18
N MET A 313 6.99 -3.97 15.44
CA MET A 313 7.93 -5.05 15.71
C MET A 313 7.89 -5.52 17.17
N ASN A 314 7.33 -4.75 18.12
CA ASN A 314 7.33 -5.05 19.56
C ASN A 314 6.32 -6.15 19.96
N LYS A 315 6.07 -7.10 19.08
CA LYS A 315 5.24 -8.29 19.36
C LYS A 315 6.03 -9.27 20.23
N PRO A 316 5.39 -10.28 20.85
CA PRO A 316 6.11 -11.38 21.50
C PRO A 316 7.03 -12.11 20.51
N HIS A 317 8.18 -12.59 20.98
CA HIS A 317 9.10 -13.34 20.14
C HIS A 317 8.50 -14.70 19.79
N ASP A 318 8.42 -15.02 18.50
CA ASP A 318 7.81 -16.25 17.97
C ASP A 318 8.85 -17.31 17.55
N GLY A 319 10.12 -17.07 17.91
CA GLY A 319 11.26 -17.92 17.57
C GLY A 319 11.99 -17.50 16.30
N ARG A 320 11.37 -16.68 15.44
CA ARG A 320 12.04 -16.15 14.25
C ARG A 320 12.93 -14.96 14.63
N PRO A 321 14.15 -14.86 14.07
CA PRO A 321 14.95 -13.65 14.25
C PRO A 321 14.22 -12.45 13.63
N ARG A 322 14.49 -11.25 14.11
CA ARG A 322 13.94 -10.01 13.53
C ARG A 322 15.03 -9.29 12.76
N TYR A 323 14.66 -8.60 11.69
CA TYR A 323 15.63 -7.85 10.90
C TYR A 323 15.25 -6.37 10.79
N LEU A 324 16.27 -5.53 10.83
CA LEU A 324 16.18 -4.16 10.32
C LEU A 324 16.69 -4.19 8.89
N VAL A 325 15.97 -3.57 7.98
CA VAL A 325 16.46 -3.34 6.63
C VAL A 325 16.50 -1.83 6.39
N VAL A 326 17.66 -1.33 6.04
CA VAL A 326 17.86 0.08 5.71
C VAL A 326 17.81 0.21 4.20
N ASN A 327 16.84 0.99 3.73
CA ASN A 327 16.71 1.33 2.33
C ASN A 327 17.68 2.45 1.99
N ALA A 328 18.74 2.11 1.26
CA ALA A 328 19.78 3.00 0.75
C ALA A 328 19.92 2.89 -0.78
N ASP A 329 18.83 2.54 -1.48
CA ASP A 329 18.80 2.45 -2.94
C ASP A 329 18.76 3.84 -3.60
N GLU A 330 18.03 4.81 -3.05
CA GLU A 330 17.96 6.19 -3.57
C GLU A 330 17.89 6.28 -5.12
N GLY A 331 16.98 5.52 -5.71
CA GLY A 331 16.73 5.55 -7.16
C GLY A 331 15.98 6.78 -7.67
N GLU A 332 15.36 7.55 -6.76
CA GLU A 332 14.41 8.63 -7.07
C GLU A 332 15.09 9.84 -7.74
N PRO A 333 14.71 10.20 -8.98
CA PRO A 333 15.25 11.37 -9.67
C PRO A 333 15.14 12.66 -8.85
N GLY A 334 16.26 13.38 -8.78
CA GLY A 334 16.42 14.61 -7.98
C GLY A 334 16.92 14.35 -6.55
N THR A 335 16.94 13.11 -6.07
CA THR A 335 17.33 12.77 -4.70
C THR A 335 18.79 12.34 -4.63
N CYS A 336 19.56 12.95 -3.73
CA CYS A 336 20.97 12.61 -3.48
C CYS A 336 21.37 12.86 -2.01
N LYS A 337 20.43 12.78 -1.08
CA LYS A 337 20.62 12.99 0.36
C LYS A 337 21.20 11.77 1.06
N ASP A 338 20.73 10.58 0.71
CA ASP A 338 21.14 9.32 1.35
C ASP A 338 22.57 8.99 0.91
N ARG A 339 22.92 9.30 -0.33
CA ARG A 339 24.29 9.29 -0.85
C ARG A 339 25.27 10.08 0.01
N GLU A 340 24.93 11.31 0.40
CA GLU A 340 25.83 12.14 1.22
C GLU A 340 26.00 11.57 2.64
N ILE A 341 24.93 10.99 3.23
CA ILE A 341 25.01 10.32 4.53
C ILE A 341 25.98 9.13 4.45
N MET A 342 25.83 8.27 3.45
CA MET A 342 26.67 7.07 3.30
C MET A 342 28.13 7.41 3.04
N ARG A 343 28.41 8.49 2.30
CA ARG A 343 29.76 8.87 1.90
C ARG A 343 30.51 9.67 2.97
N HIS A 344 29.81 10.56 3.68
CA HIS A 344 30.47 11.55 4.54
C HIS A 344 30.21 11.38 6.04
N ASP A 345 29.10 10.73 6.42
CA ASP A 345 28.77 10.42 7.82
C ASP A 345 28.30 8.95 8.01
N PRO A 346 29.07 7.94 7.55
CA PRO A 346 28.65 6.54 7.62
C PRO A 346 28.48 6.03 9.06
N HIS A 347 29.29 6.49 10.01
CA HIS A 347 29.18 6.07 11.42
C HIS A 347 27.84 6.47 12.06
N LYS A 348 27.28 7.62 11.66
CA LYS A 348 25.95 8.05 12.14
C LYS A 348 24.86 7.11 11.66
N LEU A 349 24.97 6.60 10.43
CA LEU A 349 24.07 5.58 9.90
C LEU A 349 24.22 4.25 10.66
N ILE A 350 25.46 3.78 10.88
CA ILE A 350 25.73 2.51 11.58
C ILE A 350 25.25 2.56 13.03
N GLU A 351 25.48 3.67 13.73
CA GLU A 351 24.94 3.89 15.07
C GLU A 351 23.40 3.91 15.04
N GLY A 352 22.82 4.55 14.02
CA GLY A 352 21.38 4.53 13.76
C GLY A 352 20.84 3.11 13.58
N CYS A 353 21.55 2.26 12.83
CA CYS A 353 21.19 0.85 12.66
C CYS A 353 21.14 0.13 14.02
N LEU A 354 22.13 0.36 14.88
CA LEU A 354 22.20 -0.26 16.20
C LEU A 354 21.05 0.19 17.10
N ILE A 355 20.75 1.49 17.14
CA ILE A 355 19.68 2.04 17.99
C ILE A 355 18.30 1.64 17.47
N ALA A 356 18.05 1.76 16.16
CA ALA A 356 16.79 1.32 15.55
C ALA A 356 16.63 -0.21 15.66
N GLY A 357 17.73 -0.97 15.51
CA GLY A 357 17.77 -2.41 15.70
C GLY A 357 17.37 -2.80 17.12
N ARG A 358 17.99 -2.15 18.13
CA ARG A 358 17.64 -2.35 19.53
C ARG A 358 16.17 -2.00 19.81
N ALA A 359 15.66 -0.90 19.24
CA ALA A 359 14.28 -0.46 19.42
C ALA A 359 13.25 -1.49 18.94
N MET A 360 13.61 -2.33 17.96
CA MET A 360 12.72 -3.32 17.34
C MET A 360 13.07 -4.77 17.70
N GLY A 361 14.07 -4.96 18.57
CA GLY A 361 14.61 -6.29 18.90
C GLY A 361 15.20 -7.03 17.68
N ALA A 362 15.80 -6.31 16.74
CA ALA A 362 16.42 -6.89 15.55
C ALA A 362 17.67 -7.69 15.91
N ARG A 363 17.95 -8.78 15.20
CA ARG A 363 19.21 -9.54 15.32
C ARG A 363 20.32 -8.91 14.49
N ALA A 364 19.96 -8.35 13.34
CA ALA A 364 20.89 -7.74 12.41
C ALA A 364 20.22 -6.64 11.58
N ALA A 365 21.05 -5.74 11.05
CA ALA A 365 20.67 -4.79 10.01
C ALA A 365 21.22 -5.21 8.65
N TYR A 366 20.38 -5.15 7.62
CA TYR A 366 20.80 -5.21 6.22
C TYR A 366 20.66 -3.83 5.60
N ILE A 367 21.78 -3.22 5.21
CA ILE A 367 21.79 -1.97 4.46
C ILE A 367 21.78 -2.33 2.98
N TYR A 368 20.65 -2.10 2.32
CA TYR A 368 20.51 -2.30 0.88
C TYR A 368 20.94 -1.05 0.16
N ILE A 369 22.16 -1.06 -0.36
CA ILE A 369 22.75 0.08 -1.06
C ILE A 369 22.56 -0.06 -2.57
N ARG A 370 22.31 1.06 -3.23
CA ARG A 370 22.22 1.15 -4.69
C ARG A 370 23.42 0.50 -5.37
N GLY A 371 23.20 -0.17 -6.50
CA GLY A 371 24.26 -0.80 -7.29
C GLY A 371 25.31 0.19 -7.78
N GLU A 372 24.87 1.37 -8.24
CA GLU A 372 25.72 2.43 -8.79
C GLU A 372 26.59 3.11 -7.72
N PHE A 373 26.21 3.02 -6.44
CA PHE A 373 26.94 3.60 -5.31
C PHE A 373 28.07 2.71 -4.83
N TYR A 374 29.00 2.36 -5.73
CA TYR A 374 30.13 1.49 -5.41
C TYR A 374 31.08 2.13 -4.40
N ASN A 375 31.50 3.37 -4.63
CA ASN A 375 32.43 4.06 -3.72
C ASN A 375 31.82 4.25 -2.34
N GLU A 376 30.55 4.65 -2.28
CA GLU A 376 29.80 4.81 -1.04
C GLU A 376 29.63 3.46 -0.31
N SER A 377 29.46 2.35 -1.04
CA SER A 377 29.45 1.01 -0.45
C SER A 377 30.80 0.63 0.16
N CYS A 378 31.91 0.95 -0.51
CA CYS A 378 33.26 0.70 0.01
C CYS A 378 33.53 1.53 1.28
N ILE A 379 33.19 2.82 1.26
CA ILE A 379 33.34 3.72 2.41
C ILE A 379 32.51 3.22 3.60
N LEU A 380 31.24 2.85 3.36
CA LEU A 380 30.38 2.32 4.40
C LEU A 380 30.92 1.00 4.97
N GLN A 381 31.43 0.10 4.11
CA GLN A 381 32.04 -1.16 4.55
C GLN A 381 33.30 -0.92 5.40
N MET A 382 34.12 0.07 5.04
CA MET A 382 35.28 0.47 5.85
C MET A 382 34.86 0.98 7.23
N ALA A 383 33.86 1.86 7.30
CA ALA A 383 33.32 2.35 8.58
C ALA A 383 32.66 1.24 9.42
N ILE A 384 32.04 0.24 8.78
CA ILE A 384 31.53 -0.96 9.44
C ILE A 384 32.69 -1.76 10.04
N HIS A 385 33.78 -1.98 9.32
CA HIS A 385 34.97 -2.66 9.85
C HIS A 385 35.55 -1.91 11.05
N GLU A 386 35.70 -0.59 10.97
CA GLU A 386 36.16 0.24 12.10
C GLU A 386 35.23 0.08 13.32
N ALA A 387 33.91 -0.01 13.11
CA ALA A 387 32.93 -0.21 14.18
C ALA A 387 33.00 -1.63 14.80
N TYR A 388 33.28 -2.66 14.00
CA TYR A 388 33.52 -4.02 14.49
C TYR A 388 34.84 -4.11 15.29
N GLU A 389 35.93 -3.53 14.78
CA GLU A 389 37.23 -3.51 15.45
C GLU A 389 37.17 -2.77 16.79
N ALA A 390 36.38 -1.70 16.88
CA ALA A 390 36.16 -0.96 18.11
C ALA A 390 35.15 -1.62 19.07
N GLY A 391 34.54 -2.76 18.71
CA GLY A 391 33.54 -3.45 19.53
C GLY A 391 32.22 -2.66 19.69
N LEU A 392 31.93 -1.74 18.76
CA LEU A 392 30.71 -0.92 18.77
C LEU A 392 29.51 -1.70 18.24
N ILE A 393 29.73 -2.59 17.28
CA ILE A 393 28.76 -3.54 16.71
C ILE A 393 29.32 -4.97 16.76
N GLY A 394 28.48 -5.95 16.42
CA GLY A 394 28.79 -7.37 16.49
C GLY A 394 28.33 -8.00 17.81
N ARG A 395 29.11 -8.96 18.32
CA ARG A 395 28.82 -9.58 19.61
C ARG A 395 28.99 -8.56 20.73
N ASN A 396 28.03 -8.50 21.64
CA ASN A 396 28.03 -7.59 22.78
C ASN A 396 28.27 -6.12 22.35
N ALA A 397 27.47 -5.63 21.40
CA ALA A 397 27.58 -4.29 20.83
C ALA A 397 27.65 -3.21 21.93
N CYS A 398 28.70 -2.37 21.87
CA CYS A 398 28.99 -1.34 22.87
C CYS A 398 29.11 -1.86 24.33
N GLY A 399 29.37 -3.15 24.54
CA GLY A 399 29.47 -3.75 25.87
C GLY A 399 28.16 -3.78 26.66
N THR A 400 27.02 -3.98 25.98
CA THR A 400 25.66 -3.92 26.55
C THR A 400 24.98 -5.28 26.77
N GLY A 401 25.56 -6.36 26.24
CA GLY A 401 24.99 -7.71 26.19
C GLY A 401 24.07 -7.96 24.99
N TYR A 402 23.94 -6.99 24.08
CA TYR A 402 23.12 -7.11 22.87
C TYR A 402 23.99 -7.45 21.66
N ASP A 403 23.68 -8.57 20.99
CA ASP A 403 24.36 -8.97 19.76
C ASP A 403 23.67 -8.35 18.55
N PHE A 404 24.43 -7.63 17.72
CA PHE A 404 23.88 -6.94 16.57
C PHE A 404 24.87 -6.81 15.42
N ASP A 405 24.60 -7.51 14.32
CA ASP A 405 25.42 -7.46 13.11
C ASP A 405 24.87 -6.48 12.06
N VAL A 406 25.78 -5.92 11.26
CA VAL A 406 25.43 -5.02 10.14
C VAL A 406 26.00 -5.59 8.84
N PHE A 407 25.11 -5.89 7.91
CA PHE A 407 25.43 -6.42 6.59
C PHE A 407 25.15 -5.37 5.51
N VAL A 408 26.04 -5.24 4.53
CA VAL A 408 25.81 -4.43 3.34
C VAL A 408 25.43 -5.35 2.19
N HIS A 409 24.30 -5.06 1.54
CA HIS A 409 23.85 -5.77 0.34
C HIS A 409 23.74 -4.77 -0.80
N ARG A 410 24.38 -5.05 -1.94
CA ARG A 410 24.36 -4.15 -3.10
C ARG A 410 23.27 -4.57 -4.08
N GLY A 411 22.44 -3.60 -4.50
CA GLY A 411 21.53 -3.76 -5.64
C GLY A 411 22.27 -3.74 -6.99
N ALA A 412 21.50 -3.69 -8.08
CA ALA A 412 22.03 -3.76 -9.44
C ALA A 412 21.35 -2.76 -10.41
N GLY A 413 21.01 -1.56 -9.94
CA GLY A 413 20.47 -0.47 -10.77
C GLY A 413 19.01 -0.65 -11.15
N ALA A 414 18.13 -0.74 -10.15
CA ALA A 414 16.69 -0.85 -10.37
C ALA A 414 15.93 -0.02 -9.31
N TYR A 415 15.31 1.09 -9.73
CA TYR A 415 14.56 1.97 -8.82
C TYR A 415 13.40 1.26 -8.11
N ILE A 416 12.78 0.27 -8.77
CA ILE A 416 11.73 -0.55 -8.14
C ILE A 416 12.24 -1.32 -6.91
N CYS A 417 13.52 -1.69 -6.86
CA CYS A 417 14.12 -2.32 -5.68
C CYS A 417 14.23 -1.37 -4.49
N GLY A 418 14.05 -0.06 -4.68
CA GLY A 418 13.87 0.91 -3.60
C GLY A 418 12.49 0.87 -2.95
N GLU A 419 11.50 0.13 -3.49
CA GLU A 419 10.23 -0.11 -2.80
C GLU A 419 10.41 -1.10 -1.65
N GLU A 420 9.75 -0.83 -0.52
CA GLU A 420 9.91 -1.59 0.73
C GLU A 420 9.86 -3.11 0.57
N THR A 421 8.89 -3.68 -0.14
CA THR A 421 8.77 -5.14 -0.29
C THR A 421 9.60 -5.71 -1.43
N ALA A 422 9.77 -4.96 -2.52
CA ALA A 422 10.67 -5.34 -3.61
C ALA A 422 12.13 -5.45 -3.15
N LEU A 423 12.53 -4.56 -2.24
CA LEU A 423 13.84 -4.56 -1.60
C LEU A 423 14.09 -5.87 -0.85
N LEU A 424 13.10 -6.36 -0.10
CA LEU A 424 13.20 -7.64 0.62
C LEU A 424 13.37 -8.82 -0.35
N GLU A 425 12.60 -8.84 -1.43
CA GLU A 425 12.71 -9.87 -2.47
C GLU A 425 14.09 -9.83 -3.16
N SER A 426 14.63 -8.63 -3.39
CA SER A 426 15.97 -8.47 -3.95
C SER A 426 17.06 -9.00 -3.03
N ILE A 427 16.98 -8.76 -1.71
CA ILE A 427 17.96 -9.32 -0.75
C ILE A 427 17.86 -10.85 -0.68
N GLU A 428 16.64 -11.39 -0.84
CA GLU A 428 16.41 -12.84 -0.91
C GLU A 428 16.95 -13.51 -2.19
N GLY A 429 17.58 -12.74 -3.08
CA GLY A 429 18.14 -13.24 -4.34
C GLY A 429 17.08 -13.49 -5.43
N LYS A 430 15.87 -12.98 -5.25
CA LYS A 430 14.80 -13.03 -6.25
C LYS A 430 14.80 -11.74 -7.08
N GLN A 431 13.97 -11.70 -8.11
CA GLN A 431 13.71 -10.45 -8.83
C GLN A 431 13.05 -9.45 -7.87
N GLY A 432 13.43 -8.17 -7.92
CA GLY A 432 12.87 -7.08 -7.13
C GLY A 432 11.43 -6.71 -7.52
N LYS A 433 10.52 -7.66 -7.38
CA LYS A 433 9.09 -7.53 -7.64
C LYS A 433 8.36 -7.38 -6.30
N PRO A 434 7.61 -6.29 -6.06
CA PRO A 434 6.90 -6.07 -4.81
C PRO A 434 5.98 -7.23 -4.39
N ARG A 435 5.82 -7.40 -3.09
CA ARG A 435 4.82 -8.32 -2.51
C ARG A 435 3.48 -7.60 -2.34
N LEU A 436 2.38 -8.34 -2.48
CA LEU A 436 1.07 -7.81 -2.13
C LEU A 436 0.97 -7.67 -0.61
N LYS A 437 0.45 -6.53 -0.14
CA LYS A 437 0.13 -6.29 1.27
C LYS A 437 -1.37 -6.53 1.46
N PRO A 438 -1.82 -7.40 2.39
CA PRO A 438 -1.07 -8.23 3.36
C PRO A 438 -0.46 -9.52 2.77
N PRO A 439 0.59 -10.11 3.40
CA PRO A 439 1.13 -9.78 4.72
C PRO A 439 2.09 -8.58 4.73
N PHE A 440 2.13 -7.84 5.85
CA PHE A 440 3.05 -6.72 6.02
C PHE A 440 4.47 -7.22 6.38
N PRO A 441 5.53 -6.46 6.04
CA PRO A 441 6.90 -6.81 6.40
C PRO A 441 7.13 -7.06 7.90
N ALA A 442 6.41 -6.33 8.76
CA ALA A 442 6.49 -6.49 10.20
C ALA A 442 6.00 -7.86 10.69
N ASP A 443 5.20 -8.57 9.89
CA ASP A 443 4.76 -9.95 10.18
C ASP A 443 5.60 -10.98 9.42
N VAL A 444 5.76 -10.78 8.10
CA VAL A 444 6.48 -11.67 7.19
C VAL A 444 7.27 -10.82 6.18
N GLY A 445 8.51 -10.51 6.55
CA GLY A 445 9.44 -9.71 5.77
C GLY A 445 10.59 -10.54 5.21
N LEU A 446 11.82 -10.10 5.45
CA LEU A 446 13.05 -10.69 4.93
C LEU A 446 13.21 -12.14 5.42
N PHE A 447 13.43 -13.09 4.52
CA PHE A 447 13.54 -14.52 4.81
C PHE A 447 12.32 -15.08 5.56
N GLY A 448 11.14 -14.50 5.33
CA GLY A 448 9.92 -14.86 6.05
C GLY A 448 9.93 -14.44 7.53
N CYS A 449 10.87 -13.60 7.95
CA CYS A 449 11.01 -13.12 9.32
C CYS A 449 10.44 -11.71 9.50
N PRO A 450 9.97 -11.32 10.70
CA PRO A 450 9.54 -9.96 10.97
C PRO A 450 10.64 -8.96 10.60
N THR A 451 10.30 -7.98 9.77
CA THR A 451 11.27 -7.00 9.25
C THR A 451 10.65 -5.63 9.11
N THR A 452 11.40 -4.59 9.48
CA THR A 452 11.03 -3.21 9.18
C THR A 452 12.01 -2.59 8.21
N VAL A 453 11.50 -2.00 7.13
CA VAL A 453 12.29 -1.25 6.16
C VAL A 453 12.23 0.24 6.48
N THR A 454 13.37 0.91 6.57
CA THR A 454 13.45 2.35 6.89
C THR A 454 14.50 3.05 6.04
N ASN A 455 14.23 4.28 5.63
CA ASN A 455 15.19 5.07 4.85
C ASN A 455 16.44 5.44 5.68
N VAL A 456 17.59 5.57 5.02
CA VAL A 456 18.88 6.02 5.62
C VAL A 456 18.69 7.23 6.53
N GLU A 457 18.11 8.33 6.01
CA GLU A 457 17.93 9.56 6.79
C GLU A 457 17.12 9.32 8.09
N THR A 458 16.04 8.53 8.04
CA THR A 458 15.21 8.22 9.23
C THR A 458 16.01 7.46 10.30
N VAL A 459 16.87 6.54 9.86
CA VAL A 459 17.70 5.73 10.75
C VAL A 459 18.85 6.55 11.33
N ALA A 460 19.52 7.34 10.49
CA ALA A 460 20.68 8.14 10.88
C ALA A 460 20.36 9.32 11.82
N VAL A 461 19.13 9.86 11.80
CA VAL A 461 18.73 10.89 12.78
C VAL A 461 18.41 10.30 14.17
N SER A 462 18.09 9.01 14.23
CA SER A 462 17.59 8.38 15.47
C SER A 462 18.56 8.40 16.66
N PRO A 463 19.89 8.25 16.50
CA PRO A 463 20.83 8.40 17.61
C PRO A 463 20.81 9.80 18.19
N THR A 464 20.82 10.80 17.32
CA THR A 464 20.83 12.22 17.71
C THR A 464 19.53 12.60 18.41
N ILE A 465 18.38 12.08 17.97
CA ILE A 465 17.10 12.25 18.66
C ILE A 465 17.15 11.64 20.07
N CYS A 466 17.70 10.43 20.21
CA CYS A 466 17.82 9.79 21.53
C CYS A 466 18.81 10.53 22.47
N ARG A 467 19.84 11.17 21.91
CA ARG A 467 20.83 11.95 22.66
C ARG A 467 20.32 13.33 23.07
N ARG A 468 19.81 14.12 22.12
CA ARG A 468 19.36 15.51 22.33
C ARG A 468 17.93 15.61 22.88
N GLY A 469 17.17 14.53 22.79
CA GLY A 469 15.79 14.43 23.23
C GLY A 469 14.79 14.66 22.08
N GLY A 470 13.72 13.88 22.08
CA GLY A 470 12.63 13.97 21.11
C GLY A 470 11.91 15.30 21.15
N SER A 471 11.79 15.93 22.31
CA SER A 471 11.19 17.28 22.43
C SER A 471 12.02 18.37 21.74
N TRP A 472 13.35 18.23 21.68
CA TRP A 472 14.18 19.15 20.92
C TRP A 472 13.90 19.00 19.42
N PHE A 473 13.85 17.76 18.90
CA PHE A 473 13.52 17.52 17.50
C PHE A 473 12.09 17.96 17.15
N ALA A 474 11.13 17.78 18.07
CA ALA A 474 9.74 18.24 17.94
C ALA A 474 9.58 19.77 17.99
N SER A 475 10.61 20.51 18.42
CA SER A 475 10.56 21.98 18.48
C SER A 475 10.75 22.67 17.13
N PHE A 476 11.15 21.89 16.11
CA PHE A 476 11.31 22.32 14.73
C PHE A 476 10.09 21.94 13.89
N GLY A 477 9.75 22.81 12.93
CA GLY A 477 8.66 22.62 11.98
C GLY A 477 7.27 22.76 12.59
N ARG A 478 6.25 22.63 11.74
CA ARG A 478 4.84 22.67 12.14
C ARG A 478 4.43 21.43 12.93
N GLU A 479 3.29 21.54 13.60
CA GLU A 479 2.65 20.38 14.23
C GLU A 479 2.47 19.25 13.19
N ARG A 480 2.74 18.00 13.60
CA ARG A 480 2.75 16.81 12.74
C ARG A 480 3.81 16.80 11.64
N ASN A 481 4.66 17.82 11.56
CA ASN A 481 5.71 17.98 10.57
C ASN A 481 7.04 18.33 11.23
N HIS A 482 7.38 17.56 12.26
CA HIS A 482 8.48 17.88 13.14
C HIS A 482 9.87 17.54 12.57
N GLY A 483 10.85 18.33 13.00
CA GLY A 483 12.27 18.07 12.85
C GLY A 483 12.96 18.80 11.71
N THR A 484 14.13 18.30 11.35
CA THR A 484 14.90 18.74 10.19
C THR A 484 14.72 17.78 9.01
N LYS A 485 15.09 18.25 7.82
CA LYS A 485 15.05 17.46 6.58
C LYS A 485 16.23 17.83 5.69
N LEU A 486 16.83 16.82 5.06
CA LEU A 486 17.74 17.03 3.94
C LEU A 486 16.95 17.37 2.68
N PHE A 487 17.19 18.55 2.13
CA PHE A 487 16.64 19.04 0.88
C PHE A 487 17.69 18.92 -0.23
N CYS A 488 17.31 18.35 -1.37
CA CYS A 488 18.17 18.27 -2.56
C CYS A 488 17.65 19.28 -3.59
N ILE A 489 18.29 20.44 -3.69
CA ILE A 489 17.91 21.48 -4.66
C ILE A 489 18.65 21.21 -5.97
N SER A 490 17.90 20.95 -7.03
CA SER A 490 18.40 20.54 -8.35
C SER A 490 17.67 21.27 -9.48
N GLY A 491 18.15 21.11 -10.71
CA GLY A 491 17.57 21.74 -11.89
C GLY A 491 18.10 23.15 -12.12
N HIS A 492 17.22 24.08 -12.50
CA HIS A 492 17.57 25.42 -13.00
C HIS A 492 17.75 26.45 -11.88
N VAL A 493 18.70 26.20 -10.97
CA VAL A 493 19.16 27.12 -9.93
C VAL A 493 20.64 27.46 -10.11
N HIS A 494 21.10 28.57 -9.54
CA HIS A 494 22.51 28.98 -9.66
C HIS A 494 23.46 28.03 -8.93
N THR A 495 23.06 27.54 -7.75
CA THR A 495 23.88 26.68 -6.92
C THR A 495 23.09 25.44 -6.50
N PRO A 496 22.99 24.40 -7.36
CA PRO A 496 22.38 23.14 -6.96
C PRO A 496 23.14 22.53 -5.77
N CYS A 497 22.43 22.17 -4.70
CA CYS A 497 23.04 21.69 -3.47
C CYS A 497 22.11 20.78 -2.66
N THR A 498 22.71 19.93 -1.82
CA THR A 498 22.00 19.22 -0.75
C THR A 498 22.25 19.95 0.56
N VAL A 499 21.19 20.36 1.26
CA VAL A 499 21.29 21.12 2.50
C VAL A 499 20.31 20.58 3.54
N GLU A 500 20.74 20.46 4.80
CA GLU A 500 19.82 20.21 5.91
C GLU A 500 19.09 21.50 6.26
N GLU A 501 17.81 21.48 6.53
CA GLU A 501 17.10 22.68 6.96
C GLU A 501 15.90 22.30 7.83
N GLU A 502 15.33 23.29 8.54
CA GLU A 502 14.11 23.09 9.31
C GLU A 502 12.96 22.62 8.40
N MET A 503 12.17 21.66 8.86
CA MET A 503 10.87 21.35 8.24
C MET A 503 9.98 22.61 8.22
N SER A 504 9.06 22.67 7.26
CA SER A 504 8.12 23.80 7.09
C SER A 504 8.77 25.12 6.66
N ILE A 505 10.05 25.14 6.26
CA ILE A 505 10.66 26.30 5.59
C ILE A 505 9.87 26.66 4.30
N PRO A 506 9.64 27.95 3.99
CA PRO A 506 9.06 28.34 2.71
C PRO A 506 9.91 27.88 1.52
N LEU A 507 9.28 27.30 0.48
CA LEU A 507 9.99 26.80 -0.71
C LEU A 507 10.81 27.90 -1.39
N LYS A 508 10.24 29.11 -1.49
CA LYS A 508 10.94 30.28 -2.03
C LYS A 508 12.20 30.62 -1.24
N GLU A 509 12.09 30.67 0.08
CA GLU A 509 13.23 30.96 0.97
C GLU A 509 14.33 29.91 0.83
N LEU A 510 13.96 28.62 0.75
CA LEU A 510 14.90 27.52 0.54
C LEU A 510 15.69 27.69 -0.78
N ILE A 511 15.01 27.99 -1.88
CA ILE A 511 15.65 28.16 -3.20
C ILE A 511 16.50 29.43 -3.25
N GLU A 512 15.99 30.56 -2.74
CA GLU A 512 16.70 31.85 -2.78
C GLU A 512 17.92 31.84 -1.86
N ARG A 513 17.82 31.29 -0.64
CA ARG A 513 18.93 31.29 0.33
C ARG A 513 19.99 30.25 0.00
N HIS A 514 19.58 28.99 -0.22
CA HIS A 514 20.53 27.88 -0.35
C HIS A 514 20.81 27.49 -1.79
N GLY A 515 19.80 27.58 -2.66
CA GLY A 515 19.95 27.31 -4.10
C GLY A 515 20.61 28.44 -4.89
N GLY A 516 20.90 29.59 -4.26
CA GLY A 516 21.41 30.79 -4.92
C GLY A 516 20.41 31.47 -5.85
N GLY A 517 19.12 31.12 -5.74
CA GLY A 517 18.05 31.61 -6.61
C GLY A 517 17.90 30.84 -7.93
N VAL A 518 16.76 31.08 -8.58
CA VAL A 518 16.44 30.53 -9.90
C VAL A 518 17.29 31.23 -10.96
N ILE A 519 17.78 30.49 -11.96
CA ILE A 519 18.56 31.08 -13.06
C ILE A 519 17.69 32.11 -13.80
N GLY A 520 18.11 33.38 -13.80
CA GLY A 520 17.34 34.49 -14.36
C GLY A 520 16.36 35.16 -13.39
N GLY A 521 16.47 34.86 -12.09
CA GLY A 521 15.64 35.42 -11.03
C GLY A 521 14.35 34.65 -10.77
N TRP A 522 13.71 34.90 -9.63
CA TRP A 522 12.46 34.23 -9.23
C TRP A 522 11.33 34.40 -10.25
N ASP A 523 11.31 35.52 -10.97
CA ASP A 523 10.33 35.76 -12.03
C ASP A 523 10.49 34.89 -13.27
N ASN A 524 11.66 34.29 -13.44
CA ASN A 524 11.94 33.32 -14.48
C ASN A 524 11.53 31.88 -14.09
N LEU A 525 11.01 31.66 -12.89
CA LEU A 525 10.47 30.36 -12.48
C LEU A 525 9.23 29.99 -13.30
N LEU A 526 9.20 28.77 -13.82
CA LEU A 526 8.03 28.18 -14.45
C LEU A 526 7.29 27.30 -13.45
N ALA A 527 7.99 26.29 -12.93
CA ALA A 527 7.40 25.29 -12.05
C ALA A 527 8.48 24.57 -11.21
N VAL A 528 8.05 23.91 -10.15
CA VAL A 528 8.91 23.11 -9.27
C VAL A 528 8.26 21.75 -9.02
N ILE A 529 9.05 20.69 -9.04
CA ILE A 529 8.66 19.40 -8.45
C ILE A 529 9.26 19.36 -7.05
N PRO A 530 8.45 19.43 -5.97
CA PRO A 530 8.97 19.71 -4.63
C PRO A 530 9.58 18.49 -3.92
N GLY A 531 9.20 17.28 -4.31
CA GLY A 531 9.44 16.08 -3.51
C GLY A 531 10.02 14.87 -4.24
N GLY A 532 10.85 15.10 -5.24
CA GLY A 532 11.32 14.08 -6.17
C GLY A 532 10.31 13.86 -7.30
N SER A 533 10.78 13.23 -8.38
CA SER A 533 10.00 13.04 -9.61
C SER A 533 8.62 12.41 -9.43
N SER A 534 8.38 11.67 -8.36
CA SER A 534 7.11 11.02 -8.03
C SER A 534 6.00 12.03 -7.72
N THR A 535 6.35 13.24 -7.31
CA THR A 535 5.37 14.23 -6.83
C THR A 535 4.85 15.12 -7.96
N PRO A 536 3.56 15.53 -7.93
CA PRO A 536 3.02 16.46 -8.93
C PRO A 536 3.79 17.78 -8.97
N VAL A 537 4.03 18.29 -10.17
CA VAL A 537 4.61 19.62 -10.37
C VAL A 537 3.68 20.72 -9.85
N ILE A 538 4.23 21.76 -9.24
CA ILE A 538 3.52 22.96 -8.81
C ILE A 538 4.00 24.19 -9.60
N PRO A 539 3.09 25.07 -10.06
CA PRO A 539 3.44 26.28 -10.80
C PRO A 539 3.94 27.38 -9.86
N LYS A 540 4.63 28.38 -10.42
CA LYS A 540 5.21 29.52 -9.67
C LYS A 540 4.24 30.15 -8.65
N GLN A 541 2.96 30.31 -9.00
CA GLN A 541 1.97 30.96 -8.14
C GLN A 541 1.82 30.26 -6.79
N ILE A 542 1.81 28.92 -6.79
CA ILE A 542 1.74 28.11 -5.58
C ILE A 542 3.10 28.10 -4.86
N CYS A 543 4.20 28.09 -5.63
CA CYS A 543 5.57 28.07 -5.09
C CYS A 543 5.92 29.31 -4.24
N ASN A 544 5.22 30.43 -4.40
CA ASN A 544 5.48 31.67 -3.66
C ASN A 544 5.26 31.50 -2.15
N ASP A 545 4.21 30.77 -1.76
CA ASP A 545 3.71 30.75 -0.38
C ASP A 545 3.78 29.34 0.25
N VAL A 546 4.08 28.31 -0.54
CA VAL A 546 4.07 26.92 -0.06
C VAL A 546 5.22 26.65 0.91
N LEU A 547 4.91 25.94 1.99
CA LEU A 547 5.88 25.46 2.96
C LEU A 547 6.36 24.06 2.59
N MET A 548 7.63 23.79 2.87
CA MET A 548 8.27 22.51 2.64
C MET A 548 8.03 21.56 3.81
N ASP A 549 6.78 21.13 3.96
CA ASP A 549 6.38 20.04 4.84
C ASP A 549 5.37 19.10 4.18
N PHE A 550 5.05 17.97 4.83
CA PHE A 550 4.18 16.96 4.21
C PHE A 550 2.75 17.47 4.03
N ASP A 551 2.21 18.16 5.03
CA ASP A 551 0.78 18.47 5.05
C ASP A 551 0.46 19.69 4.15
N ALA A 552 1.31 20.73 4.14
CA ALA A 552 1.16 21.88 3.25
C ALA A 552 1.29 21.50 1.78
N LEU A 553 2.18 20.55 1.46
CA LEU A 553 2.32 20.06 0.08
C LEU A 553 1.13 19.17 -0.35
N ILE A 554 0.54 18.41 0.56
CA ILE A 554 -0.72 17.69 0.31
C ILE A 554 -1.85 18.69 0.05
N GLU A 555 -1.96 19.77 0.83
CA GLU A 555 -2.93 20.86 0.62
C GLU A 555 -2.73 21.54 -0.75
N ALA A 556 -1.48 21.69 -1.20
CA ALA A 556 -1.11 22.15 -2.54
C ALA A 556 -1.33 21.10 -3.65
N LYS A 557 -1.97 19.97 -3.35
CA LYS A 557 -2.23 18.83 -4.26
C LYS A 557 -0.95 18.23 -4.87
N THR A 558 0.13 18.24 -4.10
CA THR A 558 1.39 17.57 -4.40
C THR A 558 1.84 16.76 -3.16
N GLY A 559 3.12 16.43 -3.04
CA GLY A 559 3.68 15.75 -1.87
C GLY A 559 5.10 16.21 -1.59
N LEU A 560 5.56 16.02 -0.34
CA LEU A 560 6.95 16.29 0.03
C LEU A 560 7.91 15.22 -0.49
N GLY A 561 7.44 13.98 -0.66
CA GLY A 561 8.26 12.86 -1.10
C GLY A 561 9.62 12.80 -0.37
N THR A 562 10.70 12.72 -1.13
CA THR A 562 12.07 12.68 -0.58
C THR A 562 12.63 14.06 -0.20
N ALA A 563 11.87 15.13 -0.44
CA ALA A 563 12.28 16.54 -0.39
C ALA A 563 13.38 16.90 -1.42
N ALA A 564 13.35 16.22 -2.57
CA ALA A 564 14.14 16.57 -3.75
C ALA A 564 13.42 17.64 -4.57
N VAL A 565 13.92 18.87 -4.50
CA VAL A 565 13.36 20.05 -5.16
C VAL A 565 13.97 20.16 -6.56
N ILE A 566 13.20 19.85 -7.60
CA ILE A 566 13.61 19.99 -9.00
C ILE A 566 13.01 21.28 -9.56
N VAL A 567 13.86 22.29 -9.75
CA VAL A 567 13.46 23.62 -10.22
C VAL A 567 13.50 23.69 -11.74
N MET A 568 12.43 24.21 -12.37
CA MET A 568 12.33 24.42 -13.81
C MET A 568 12.01 25.88 -14.12
N ASN A 569 12.88 26.55 -14.87
CA ASN A 569 12.66 27.91 -15.36
C ASN A 569 11.83 27.93 -16.66
N LYS A 570 11.49 29.13 -17.16
CA LYS A 570 10.63 29.32 -18.36
C LYS A 570 11.27 28.87 -19.67
N GLN A 571 12.58 28.66 -19.71
CA GLN A 571 13.28 28.13 -20.88
C GLN A 571 13.08 26.60 -21.04
N THR A 572 12.55 25.93 -20.02
CA THR A 572 12.28 24.49 -20.05
C THR A 572 11.01 24.18 -20.85
N ASP A 573 11.11 23.19 -21.74
CA ASP A 573 9.92 22.49 -22.25
C ASP A 573 9.42 21.52 -21.17
N ILE A 574 8.45 21.98 -20.37
CA ILE A 574 7.93 21.21 -19.23
C ILE A 574 7.24 19.92 -19.68
N VAL A 575 6.56 19.94 -20.84
CA VAL A 575 5.91 18.74 -21.41
C VAL A 575 6.97 17.68 -21.70
N LYS A 576 8.10 18.07 -22.29
CA LYS A 576 9.23 17.17 -22.56
C LYS A 576 9.92 16.70 -21.28
N ALA A 577 10.06 17.56 -20.26
CA ALA A 577 10.60 17.17 -18.97
C ALA A 577 9.74 16.08 -18.31
N ILE A 578 8.42 16.26 -18.24
CA ILE A 578 7.50 15.27 -17.68
C ILE A 578 7.45 14.00 -18.56
N ALA A 579 7.49 14.12 -19.89
CA ALA A 579 7.59 12.96 -20.78
C ALA A 579 8.87 12.14 -20.50
N ARG A 580 9.99 12.79 -20.17
CA ARG A 580 11.23 12.12 -19.79
C ARG A 580 11.11 11.39 -18.44
N LEU A 581 10.31 11.92 -17.50
CA LEU A 581 9.96 11.22 -16.26
C LEU A 581 9.04 10.02 -16.52
N SER A 582 8.03 10.16 -17.39
CA SER A 582 7.20 9.01 -17.80
C SER A 582 8.03 7.91 -18.46
N LEU A 583 9.06 8.28 -19.24
CA LEU A 583 10.02 7.33 -19.80
C LEU A 583 10.83 6.62 -18.70
N PHE A 584 11.29 7.36 -17.68
CA PHE A 584 11.97 6.79 -16.53
C PHE A 584 11.09 5.74 -15.83
N TYR A 585 9.84 6.07 -15.49
CA TYR A 585 8.94 5.11 -14.84
C TYR A 585 8.57 3.90 -15.70
N LYS A 586 8.53 4.07 -17.03
CA LYS A 586 8.39 2.94 -17.95
C LYS A 586 9.61 2.01 -17.87
N HIS A 587 10.83 2.55 -17.84
CA HIS A 587 12.06 1.75 -17.77
C HIS A 587 12.22 1.07 -16.42
N GLU A 588 11.89 1.77 -15.33
CA GLU A 588 12.11 1.33 -13.96
C GLU A 588 10.92 0.56 -13.36
N SER A 589 9.94 0.18 -14.18
CA SER A 589 8.82 -0.65 -13.77
C SER A 589 9.19 -2.14 -13.87
N CYS A 590 9.01 -2.90 -12.78
CA CYS A 590 9.28 -4.35 -12.78
C CYS A 590 8.30 -5.18 -13.65
N GLY A 591 7.23 -4.58 -14.14
CA GLY A 591 6.26 -5.23 -15.02
C GLY A 591 5.39 -6.31 -14.35
N GLN A 592 5.33 -6.39 -13.02
CA GLN A 592 4.55 -7.43 -12.33
C GLN A 592 3.03 -7.24 -12.49
N CYS A 593 2.49 -6.09 -12.10
CA CYS A 593 1.06 -5.82 -12.20
C CYS A 593 0.69 -5.19 -13.54
N THR A 594 -0.41 -5.68 -14.14
CA THR A 594 -0.86 -5.27 -15.48
C THR A 594 -1.12 -3.75 -15.58
N PRO A 595 -1.81 -3.09 -14.63
CA PRO A 595 -2.08 -1.66 -14.76
C PRO A 595 -0.81 -0.83 -14.81
N CYS A 596 0.23 -1.19 -14.04
CA CYS A 596 1.52 -0.51 -14.10
C CYS A 596 2.31 -0.87 -15.36
N ARG A 597 2.40 -2.16 -15.72
CA ARG A 597 3.20 -2.65 -16.86
C ARG A 597 2.73 -2.05 -18.18
N GLU A 598 1.43 -2.14 -18.45
CA GLU A 598 0.85 -1.62 -19.69
C GLU A 598 0.58 -0.12 -19.60
N GLY A 599 0.08 0.34 -18.45
CA GLY A 599 -0.28 1.74 -18.23
C GLY A 599 0.91 2.70 -18.30
N CYS A 600 2.06 2.37 -17.71
CA CYS A 600 3.25 3.23 -17.80
C CYS A 600 3.79 3.31 -19.24
N SER A 601 3.73 2.20 -19.98
CA SER A 601 4.11 2.16 -21.40
C SER A 601 3.17 3.02 -22.25
N TRP A 602 1.86 2.96 -21.98
CA TRP A 602 0.86 3.75 -22.69
C TRP A 602 0.96 5.25 -22.34
N LEU A 603 1.07 5.58 -21.05
CA LEU A 603 1.32 6.95 -20.57
C LEU A 603 2.53 7.56 -21.28
N ASN A 604 3.65 6.83 -21.35
CA ASN A 604 4.84 7.30 -22.04
C ASN A 604 4.58 7.55 -23.53
N LYS A 605 3.88 6.65 -24.24
CA LYS A 605 3.54 6.86 -25.67
C LYS A 605 2.68 8.11 -25.87
N MET A 606 1.67 8.33 -25.02
CA MET A 606 0.83 9.54 -25.09
C MET A 606 1.63 10.80 -24.78
N MET A 607 2.48 10.77 -23.75
CA MET A 607 3.33 11.90 -23.39
C MET A 607 4.27 12.31 -24.52
N TRP A 608 4.91 11.37 -25.22
CA TRP A 608 5.76 11.71 -26.37
C TRP A 608 4.95 12.27 -27.55
N ARG A 609 3.70 11.84 -27.76
CA ARG A 609 2.81 12.49 -28.73
C ARG A 609 2.46 13.93 -28.33
N PHE A 610 2.26 14.19 -27.04
CA PHE A 610 2.09 15.56 -26.54
C PHE A 610 3.34 16.42 -26.72
N VAL A 611 4.54 15.84 -26.61
CA VAL A 611 5.79 16.55 -26.93
C VAL A 611 5.84 16.94 -28.41
N ASP A 612 5.41 16.08 -29.32
CA ASP A 612 5.36 16.43 -30.75
C ASP A 612 4.19 17.37 -31.08
N GLY A 613 3.15 17.39 -30.25
CA GLY A 613 1.87 18.06 -30.53
C GLY A 613 0.93 17.25 -31.42
N ASN A 614 1.29 16.00 -31.74
CA ASN A 614 0.50 15.09 -32.59
C ASN A 614 -0.59 14.35 -31.79
N SER A 615 -1.49 15.13 -31.22
CA SER A 615 -2.59 14.68 -30.35
C SER A 615 -3.81 15.56 -30.56
N VAL A 616 -4.95 15.10 -30.05
CA VAL A 616 -6.21 15.86 -30.04
C VAL A 616 -6.54 16.31 -28.62
N PRO A 617 -7.28 17.41 -28.42
CA PRO A 617 -7.60 17.93 -27.08
C PRO A 617 -8.26 16.91 -26.14
N GLU A 618 -9.06 15.99 -26.68
CA GLU A 618 -9.73 14.92 -25.94
C GLU A 618 -8.74 13.92 -25.32
N GLU A 619 -7.53 13.79 -25.91
CA GLU A 619 -6.49 12.93 -25.34
C GLU A 619 -5.95 13.46 -24.01
N VAL A 620 -6.11 14.76 -23.72
CA VAL A 620 -5.73 15.35 -22.42
C VAL A 620 -6.63 14.81 -21.30
N ASP A 621 -7.91 14.64 -21.57
CA ASP A 621 -8.84 14.04 -20.62
C ASP A 621 -8.64 12.52 -20.55
N MET A 622 -8.33 11.88 -21.69
CA MET A 622 -7.99 10.45 -21.73
C MET A 622 -6.73 10.11 -20.92
N ILE A 623 -5.67 10.91 -21.00
CA ILE A 623 -4.45 10.66 -20.22
C ILE A 623 -4.71 10.85 -18.72
N TRP A 624 -5.62 11.77 -18.37
CA TRP A 624 -6.06 11.95 -16.99
C TRP A 624 -6.81 10.71 -16.49
N GLU A 625 -7.79 10.21 -17.25
CA GLU A 625 -8.52 8.98 -16.91
C GLU A 625 -7.59 7.78 -16.78
N LEU A 626 -6.66 7.61 -17.74
CA LEU A 626 -5.64 6.56 -17.69
C LEU A 626 -4.83 6.67 -16.39
N SER A 627 -4.35 7.85 -16.05
CA SER A 627 -3.56 8.06 -14.82
C SER A 627 -4.35 7.67 -13.55
N LYS A 628 -5.67 7.86 -13.53
CA LYS A 628 -6.55 7.47 -12.42
C LYS A 628 -6.82 5.96 -12.38
N GLN A 629 -6.75 5.27 -13.52
CA GLN A 629 -6.80 3.81 -13.57
C GLN A 629 -5.51 3.15 -13.09
N LEU A 630 -4.35 3.84 -13.20
CA LEU A 630 -3.10 3.36 -12.61
C LEU A 630 -3.09 3.52 -11.08
N GLU A 631 -3.55 4.68 -10.61
CA GLU A 631 -3.63 5.02 -9.18
C GLU A 631 -4.57 4.06 -8.44
N GLY A 632 -4.12 3.53 -7.30
CA GLY A 632 -4.92 2.61 -6.46
C GLY A 632 -5.17 1.20 -6.99
N HIS A 633 -4.83 0.89 -8.25
CA HIS A 633 -5.07 -0.44 -8.86
C HIS A 633 -3.80 -1.27 -9.05
N THR A 634 -2.71 -0.89 -8.37
CA THR A 634 -1.39 -1.50 -8.53
C THR A 634 -0.88 -2.07 -7.21
N ILE A 635 0.11 -2.97 -7.30
CA ILE A 635 0.64 -3.67 -6.11
C ILE A 635 1.46 -2.71 -5.23
N CYS A 636 2.17 -1.77 -5.85
CA CYS A 636 3.02 -0.80 -5.17
C CYS A 636 2.77 0.62 -5.69
N ALA A 637 3.27 1.63 -4.98
CA ALA A 637 3.09 3.04 -5.31
C ALA A 637 3.88 3.54 -6.53
N LEU A 638 4.63 2.69 -7.25
CA LEU A 638 5.36 3.12 -8.45
C LEU A 638 4.42 3.67 -9.53
N ALA A 639 3.25 3.07 -9.70
CA ALA A 639 2.30 3.55 -10.69
C ALA A 639 1.67 4.89 -10.32
N GLU A 640 1.50 5.14 -9.01
CA GLU A 640 1.10 6.46 -8.50
C GLU A 640 2.20 7.49 -8.79
N ALA A 641 3.45 7.15 -8.51
CA ALA A 641 4.62 7.97 -8.85
C ALA A 641 4.75 8.22 -10.37
N ALA A 642 4.32 7.29 -11.22
CA ALA A 642 4.29 7.47 -12.67
C ALA A 642 3.11 8.34 -13.14
N ALA A 643 1.96 8.25 -12.46
CA ALA A 643 0.73 8.96 -12.81
C ALA A 643 0.74 10.42 -12.33
N TRP A 644 1.22 10.68 -11.12
CA TRP A 644 1.16 11.98 -10.46
C TRP A 644 1.89 13.13 -11.20
N PRO A 645 3.06 12.93 -11.84
CA PRO A 645 3.71 13.98 -12.64
C PRO A 645 2.88 14.37 -13.85
N VAL A 646 2.24 13.40 -14.50
CA VAL A 646 1.33 13.61 -15.63
C VAL A 646 0.05 14.32 -15.16
N GLN A 647 -0.52 13.91 -14.02
CA GLN A 647 -1.66 14.60 -13.41
C GLN A 647 -1.33 16.06 -13.06
N GLY A 648 -0.14 16.31 -12.50
CA GLY A 648 0.35 17.66 -12.20
C GLY A 648 0.47 18.51 -13.47
N LEU A 649 1.05 17.94 -14.53
CA LEU A 649 1.18 18.62 -15.82
C LEU A 649 -0.19 18.98 -16.40
N VAL A 650 -1.12 18.03 -16.49
CA VAL A 650 -2.46 18.27 -17.02
C VAL A 650 -3.19 19.32 -16.18
N ARG A 651 -3.09 19.26 -14.85
CA ARG A 651 -3.80 20.19 -13.96
C ARG A 651 -3.30 21.64 -14.08
N HIS A 652 -2.01 21.85 -14.26
CA HIS A 652 -1.40 23.19 -14.20
C HIS A 652 -1.01 23.75 -15.57
N PHE A 653 -0.72 22.88 -16.55
CA PHE A 653 -0.18 23.24 -17.86
C PHE A 653 -1.04 22.70 -19.02
N ARG A 654 -2.33 22.41 -18.80
CA ARG A 654 -3.29 22.12 -19.89
C ARG A 654 -3.30 23.19 -21.00
N PRO A 655 -3.28 24.51 -20.71
CA PRO A 655 -3.21 25.52 -21.75
C PRO A 655 -1.95 25.40 -22.63
N GLU A 656 -0.82 24.95 -22.07
CA GLU A 656 0.41 24.74 -22.82
C GLU A 656 0.31 23.52 -23.73
N LEU A 657 -0.31 22.43 -23.25
CA LEU A 657 -0.61 21.24 -24.06
C LEU A 657 -1.52 21.60 -25.25
N GLU A 658 -2.63 22.29 -25.00
CA GLU A 658 -3.58 22.70 -26.04
C GLU A 658 -2.96 23.67 -27.05
N ALA A 659 -2.16 24.64 -26.59
CA ALA A 659 -1.44 25.55 -27.47
C ALA A 659 -0.47 24.81 -28.41
N ARG A 660 0.20 23.78 -27.90
CA ARG A 660 1.13 22.95 -28.68
C ARG A 660 0.40 22.14 -29.76
N MET A 661 -0.75 21.56 -29.43
CA MET A 661 -1.61 20.86 -30.40
C MET A 661 -2.09 21.79 -31.50
N LYS A 662 -2.56 23.00 -31.14
CA LYS A 662 -3.02 24.00 -32.12
C LYS A 662 -1.90 24.43 -33.07
N LYS A 663 -0.68 24.58 -32.56
CA LYS A 663 0.50 24.89 -33.37
C LYS A 663 0.81 23.77 -34.35
N PHE A 664 0.74 22.50 -33.90
CA PHE A 664 0.95 21.34 -34.76
C PHE A 664 -0.13 21.21 -35.84
N GLU A 665 -1.40 21.43 -35.50
CA GLU A 665 -2.50 21.41 -36.47
C GLU A 665 -2.35 22.48 -37.54
N THR A 666 -1.95 23.69 -37.15
CA THR A 666 -1.68 24.80 -38.08
C THR A 666 -0.54 24.43 -39.05
N LEU A 667 0.54 23.84 -38.53
CA LEU A 667 1.66 23.37 -39.36
C LEU A 667 1.21 22.28 -40.34
N ARG A 668 0.40 21.33 -39.87
CA ARG A 668 -0.14 20.24 -40.71
C ARG A 668 -1.01 20.77 -41.84
N LYS A 669 -1.91 21.74 -41.56
CA LYS A 669 -2.73 22.39 -42.59
C LYS A 669 -1.89 23.14 -43.61
N ASN A 670 -0.83 23.84 -43.18
CA ASN A 670 0.09 24.53 -44.07
C ASN A 670 0.86 23.56 -44.99
N ILE A 671 1.35 22.44 -44.45
CA ILE A 671 2.04 21.41 -45.25
C ILE A 671 1.08 20.80 -46.28
N GLN A 672 -0.15 20.50 -45.88
CA GLN A 672 -1.16 19.94 -46.78
C GLN A 672 -1.48 20.92 -47.92
N LYS A 673 -1.63 22.22 -47.61
CA LYS A 673 -1.83 23.26 -48.64
C LYS A 673 -0.67 23.35 -49.64
N ILE A 674 0.58 23.29 -49.15
CA ILE A 674 1.77 23.31 -50.03
C ILE A 674 1.83 22.05 -50.91
N GLN A 675 1.42 20.89 -50.39
CA GLN A 675 1.36 19.64 -51.17
C GLN A 675 0.28 19.73 -52.26
N GLU A 676 -0.90 20.27 -51.94
CA GLU A 676 -1.97 20.49 -52.90
C GLU A 676 -1.56 21.50 -53.99
N GLU A 677 -0.90 22.61 -53.63
CA GLU A 677 -0.37 23.60 -54.58
C GLU A 677 0.76 23.03 -55.48
N LYS A 678 1.62 22.15 -54.95
CA LYS A 678 2.65 21.48 -55.75
C LYS A 678 2.08 20.45 -56.72
N VAL A 679 1.01 19.74 -56.33
CA VAL A 679 0.33 18.82 -57.24
C VAL A 679 -0.31 19.57 -58.40
N LEU A 680 -0.89 20.75 -58.15
CA LEU A 680 -1.44 21.64 -59.19
C LEU A 680 -0.42 22.24 -60.16
N HIS A 681 0.87 22.24 -59.83
CA HIS A 681 1.94 22.72 -60.71
C HIS A 681 2.65 21.60 -61.50
N VAL A 682 2.33 20.33 -61.22
CA VAL A 682 2.90 19.15 -61.91
C VAL A 682 1.89 18.54 -62.89
N PHE A 683 0.61 18.88 -62.78
CA PHE A 683 -0.40 18.72 -63.82
C PHE A 683 -0.51 19.99 -64.67
#